data_AF-A0A8H7C4N8-F1
#
_entry.id   AF-A0A8H7C4N8-F1
#
_cell.length_a   1.000
_cell.length_b   1.000
_cell.length_c   1.000
_cell.angle_alpha   90.00
_cell.angle_beta   90.00
_cell.angle_gamma   90.00
#
_symmetry.space_group_name_H-M   'P 1'
#
loop_
_entity.id
_entity.type
_entity.pdbx_description
1 polymer ?
#
loop_
_entity_poly.entity_id
_entity_poly.type
_entity_poly.pdbx_seq_one_letter_code
_entity_poly.pdbx_strand_id
1 'polypeptide(L)'
;MFPWHGYSQESPGFKLSHVDLLINLGGCSDGWRLGVFGHVVQFLPIHRVPMPKFSLNLPGFMRFGRSKAPADSSNAIGVSPTSRSTSPIGTSKQVGALSVAQSRDVSVEGDMNHVHYSYANTVINSSNKFMAELLEKTIPGAGFDSSARDPPPRCHPGTRLAILARCLEFIVNAAGKKKVRWVVGAAGVGKSAIMQNVTESPLPSVSKRASIFFSINGRNDGIKSIITLAYQLAAKCEPYRQFIEHEITREPSLLQSSVSVQFEKFITEPIIHCSLLDPVGRVLIIIDGLDECDKSHTQRELLRLICDSCSTHPFSPIVWIIASRPEPHITSFFAQRHVKAVFEKEKILVDSNDARNDVEKFLRSELARIQTEFTLNSRWPPEQDLWKLVNASSGLFVFADTVIKYIDDPVYGNPTSQLNDVLKAIDAHPLRNVTQEKHPMARLDALYAQILSKVPAEIMVNTRKILLALIRRSGKVNFLVLCNWLGMTSDDAYAALRHLLSVLDVPGRDEAHKTVIRCFHKSFIDYISDPTRSGFSSNIEHEAYQLEVDCTFRIFKEAPDGISLNASDYNYTIHDFNMSEIGELARGPGTGADISLTWPLDEGNDWTDNRTKLVMYKLAILNVVEGIRDGKTAFCTEACIRLVTSRWRRYNSSHFPFWELQRLAFESSQRHEFMKHGILKQIPFKGFRLPSGNDRAIKMQFRRPVVSRPHLPDPWTPKCKHERAGKWKKGMDEDWTTELVTVARGSSSPCTSCIGRLQKQLADWEKRSPDHLLTILFTSTKTCFIEFQFIDPGDGVSEWTYWFLCHISEKDRRQLESPTISVTRSSLRFVF
;
A
#
# COMPACT_ATOMS: atom_id res chain seq x y z
N MET A 1 -17.95 36.88 41.55
CA MET A 1 -17.77 37.52 42.86
C MET A 1 -16.27 37.46 43.17
N PHE A 2 -15.58 38.60 43.22
CA PHE A 2 -14.16 38.74 43.62
C PHE A 2 -14.11 39.24 45.08
N PRO A 3 -13.04 38.95 45.86
CA PRO A 3 -11.87 39.85 45.96
C PRO A 3 -10.51 39.06 45.96
N TRP A 4 -9.30 39.57 45.63
CA TRP A 4 -8.52 40.79 46.02
C TRP A 4 -8.17 40.82 47.53
N HIS A 5 -6.95 41.09 48.05
CA HIS A 5 -5.69 41.79 47.64
C HIS A 5 -4.43 40.99 48.12
N GLY A 6 -3.14 41.32 47.90
CA GLY A 6 -2.44 42.36 47.11
C GLY A 6 -1.05 42.75 47.67
N TYR A 7 -0.16 43.33 46.82
CA TYR A 7 1.14 44.03 47.12
C TYR A 7 2.38 43.17 47.54
N SER A 8 3.65 43.51 47.18
CA SER A 8 4.22 44.60 46.34
C SER A 8 5.63 44.32 45.75
N GLN A 9 5.85 44.82 44.52
CA GLN A 9 7.07 45.35 43.85
C GLN A 9 8.50 45.09 44.37
N GLU A 10 9.43 44.85 43.41
CA GLU A 10 10.46 45.86 43.05
C GLU A 10 11.06 45.64 41.63
N SER A 11 11.77 46.63 41.10
CA SER A 11 12.42 46.63 39.77
C SER A 11 13.65 47.55 39.79
N PRO A 12 14.63 47.35 38.91
CA PRO A 12 15.16 48.51 38.18
C PRO A 12 15.50 48.24 36.70
N GLY A 13 15.70 49.33 35.93
CA GLY A 13 16.11 49.30 34.52
C GLY A 13 17.29 50.24 34.20
N PHE A 14 17.48 50.54 32.90
CA PHE A 14 18.62 51.22 32.25
C PHE A 14 19.89 50.35 32.03
N LYS A 15 20.74 50.55 30.99
CA LYS A 15 20.86 51.64 29.99
C LYS A 15 21.48 51.12 28.66
N LEU A 16 21.33 51.88 27.56
CA LEU A 16 22.02 51.64 26.27
C LEU A 16 23.51 52.05 26.31
N SER A 17 24.32 51.50 25.39
CA SER A 17 25.45 52.21 24.77
C SER A 17 25.69 51.76 23.32
N HIS A 18 26.12 52.69 22.46
CA HIS A 18 26.55 52.45 21.07
C HIS A 18 28.02 52.01 21.00
N VAL A 19 28.38 51.27 19.94
CA VAL A 19 29.71 51.38 19.29
C VAL A 19 29.52 51.23 17.77
N ASP A 20 30.06 52.18 17.00
CA ASP A 20 30.12 52.19 15.53
C ASP A 20 31.12 51.17 14.97
N LEU A 21 31.01 50.83 13.68
CA LEU A 21 32.22 50.70 12.86
C LEU A 21 31.97 51.09 11.39
N LEU A 22 32.99 51.71 10.81
CA LEU A 22 32.96 52.47 9.57
C LEU A 22 33.14 51.62 8.29
N ILE A 23 32.65 52.19 7.19
CA ILE A 23 33.07 51.90 5.82
C ILE A 23 34.58 52.14 5.68
N ASN A 24 35.28 51.29 4.91
CA ASN A 24 36.55 51.72 4.31
C ASN A 24 36.72 51.15 2.90
N LEU A 25 37.31 51.97 2.01
CA LEU A 25 37.49 51.72 0.57
C LEU A 25 38.99 51.68 0.23
N GLY A 26 39.34 50.93 -0.83
CA GLY A 26 40.68 50.88 -1.43
C GLY A 26 41.49 49.62 -1.05
N GLY A 27 42.34 49.07 -1.93
CA GLY A 27 42.61 49.40 -3.34
C GLY A 27 44.00 48.91 -3.79
N CYS A 28 44.11 48.40 -5.04
CA CYS A 28 45.33 47.87 -5.69
C CYS A 28 45.94 46.59 -5.04
N SER A 29 46.61 45.65 -5.73
CA SER A 29 47.09 45.46 -7.14
C SER A 29 47.49 43.97 -7.30
N ASP A 30 47.60 43.27 -8.44
CA ASP A 30 47.38 43.49 -9.90
C ASP A 30 47.28 42.08 -10.57
N GLY A 31 47.13 41.86 -11.89
CA GLY A 31 46.98 42.72 -13.07
C GLY A 31 47.00 41.88 -14.37
N TRP A 32 46.61 42.48 -15.51
CA TRP A 32 46.88 42.07 -16.92
C TRP A 32 46.30 40.71 -17.45
N ARG A 33 45.93 40.53 -18.73
CA ARG A 33 45.64 41.38 -19.92
C ARG A 33 45.00 40.47 -21.02
N LEU A 34 44.32 41.04 -22.03
CA LEU A 34 43.75 40.49 -23.29
C LEU A 34 42.21 40.53 -23.31
N GLY A 35 41.53 41.04 -24.35
CA GLY A 35 41.97 41.76 -25.56
C GLY A 35 40.75 42.02 -26.46
N VAL A 36 40.58 43.24 -27.00
CA VAL A 36 39.37 43.64 -27.77
C VAL A 36 39.72 44.07 -29.19
N PHE A 37 39.01 43.49 -30.16
CA PHE A 37 38.69 43.99 -31.51
C PHE A 37 37.27 43.44 -31.81
N GLY A 38 36.27 44.14 -32.35
CA GLY A 38 36.28 45.18 -33.40
C GLY A 38 36.35 44.49 -34.77
N HIS A 39 35.41 44.60 -35.72
CA HIS A 39 34.29 45.53 -35.91
C HIS A 39 33.35 45.02 -37.05
N VAL A 40 32.03 45.32 -37.00
CA VAL A 40 31.07 45.41 -38.15
C VAL A 40 30.77 44.07 -38.92
N VAL A 41 29.55 43.75 -39.40
CA VAL A 41 29.00 44.09 -40.74
C VAL A 41 27.55 43.57 -40.91
N GLN A 42 26.67 44.48 -41.38
CA GLN A 42 25.44 44.33 -42.20
C GLN A 42 24.24 43.43 -41.81
N PHE A 43 23.08 43.84 -42.36
CA PHE A 43 21.75 43.23 -42.30
C PHE A 43 21.33 42.67 -43.69
N LEU A 44 20.31 41.80 -43.69
CA LEU A 44 19.51 41.25 -44.83
C LEU A 44 20.12 40.06 -45.62
N PRO A 45 19.28 39.17 -46.22
CA PRO A 45 17.86 38.90 -46.00
C PRO A 45 17.49 37.40 -45.81
N ILE A 46 16.19 37.17 -45.61
CA ILE A 46 15.50 35.88 -45.47
C ILE A 46 15.74 34.95 -46.67
N HIS A 47 16.10 33.69 -46.41
CA HIS A 47 15.87 32.57 -47.33
C HIS A 47 14.84 31.59 -46.76
N ARG A 48 13.71 31.43 -47.46
CA ARG A 48 12.75 30.33 -47.24
C ARG A 48 13.26 29.07 -47.92
N VAL A 49 13.27 27.95 -47.21
CA VAL A 49 13.24 26.58 -47.77
C VAL A 49 12.14 25.81 -47.03
N PRO A 50 11.27 25.04 -47.72
CA PRO A 50 10.00 24.60 -47.13
C PRO A 50 10.12 23.33 -46.29
N MET A 51 9.44 23.31 -45.15
CA MET A 51 9.14 22.09 -44.40
C MET A 51 8.10 21.23 -45.14
N PRO A 52 8.24 19.89 -45.20
CA PRO A 52 7.23 19.02 -45.79
C PRO A 52 5.98 18.97 -44.90
N LYS A 53 4.79 19.07 -45.53
CA LYS A 53 3.50 18.91 -44.84
C LYS A 53 3.29 17.44 -44.48
N PHE A 54 3.45 17.08 -43.20
CA PHE A 54 2.82 15.89 -42.65
C PHE A 54 1.51 16.28 -41.97
N SER A 55 0.40 15.81 -42.55
CA SER A 55 -0.94 15.97 -42.00
C SER A 55 -1.15 15.03 -40.81
N LEU A 56 -1.01 15.56 -39.60
CA LEU A 56 -1.49 14.88 -38.40
C LEU A 56 -3.02 15.10 -38.28
N ASN A 57 -3.78 14.07 -38.63
CA ASN A 57 -5.21 14.01 -38.32
C ASN A 57 -5.37 13.95 -36.79
N LEU A 58 -5.86 15.04 -36.21
CA LEU A 58 -6.39 15.06 -34.84
C LEU A 58 -7.71 14.28 -34.82
N PRO A 59 -7.87 13.24 -33.97
CA PRO A 59 -9.18 12.68 -33.70
C PRO A 59 -10.02 13.73 -32.98
N GLY A 60 -11.13 14.16 -33.60
CA GLY A 60 -12.08 15.07 -32.96
C GLY A 60 -12.74 14.39 -31.75
N PHE A 61 -12.80 15.09 -30.62
CA PHE A 61 -13.49 14.62 -29.42
C PHE A 61 -14.95 14.28 -29.74
N MET A 62 -15.37 13.05 -29.46
CA MET A 62 -16.77 12.64 -29.60
C MET A 62 -17.64 13.30 -28.52
N ARG A 63 -18.71 13.95 -28.98
CA ARG A 63 -19.80 14.44 -28.12
C ARG A 63 -20.67 13.26 -27.68
N PHE A 64 -20.95 13.13 -26.39
CA PHE A 64 -22.07 12.34 -25.89
C PHE A 64 -23.22 13.25 -25.47
N GLY A 65 -24.11 13.56 -26.42
CA GLY A 65 -25.41 14.15 -26.11
C GLY A 65 -26.42 13.07 -25.75
N ARG A 66 -26.91 13.05 -24.51
CA ARG A 66 -28.05 12.20 -24.12
C ARG A 66 -29.34 12.82 -24.66
N SER A 67 -30.01 12.15 -25.58
CA SER A 67 -31.39 12.46 -25.98
C SER A 67 -32.38 11.70 -25.10
N LYS A 68 -33.51 12.33 -24.76
CA LYS A 68 -34.63 11.76 -23.99
C LYS A 68 -35.94 12.14 -24.69
N ALA A 69 -36.89 11.20 -24.68
CA ALA A 69 -38.36 11.33 -24.81
C ALA A 69 -38.96 10.39 -25.89
N PRO A 70 -40.25 10.04 -25.80
CA PRO A 70 -40.97 9.57 -24.61
C PRO A 70 -41.72 8.24 -24.88
N ALA A 71 -42.56 7.80 -23.94
CA ALA A 71 -43.37 6.58 -24.05
C ALA A 71 -44.55 6.72 -25.03
N ASP A 72 -45.07 5.60 -25.55
CA ASP A 72 -46.45 5.20 -25.27
C ASP A 72 -46.73 3.70 -25.57
N SER A 73 -47.99 3.29 -25.41
CA SER A 73 -48.41 1.96 -24.93
C SER A 73 -49.08 0.99 -25.93
N SER A 74 -49.11 -0.30 -25.53
CA SER A 74 -50.18 -1.29 -25.72
C SER A 74 -50.28 -2.20 -26.97
N ASN A 75 -50.21 -3.51 -26.68
CA ASN A 75 -51.13 -4.60 -27.08
C ASN A 75 -51.38 -5.01 -28.56
N ALA A 76 -50.79 -6.18 -28.87
CA ALA A 76 -51.51 -7.48 -29.03
C ALA A 76 -51.74 -8.09 -30.43
N ILE A 77 -51.95 -9.43 -30.38
CA ILE A 77 -52.29 -10.36 -31.47
C ILE A 77 -51.12 -10.64 -32.45
N GLY A 78 -50.70 -11.88 -32.75
CA GLY A 78 -51.19 -13.21 -32.36
C GLY A 78 -51.24 -14.17 -33.57
N VAL A 79 -51.17 -15.48 -33.30
CA VAL A 79 -51.40 -16.62 -34.23
C VAL A 79 -50.18 -17.16 -35.03
N SER A 80 -49.89 -18.43 -34.78
CA SER A 80 -48.98 -19.38 -35.47
C SER A 80 -49.82 -20.41 -36.29
N PRO A 81 -49.30 -21.53 -36.84
CA PRO A 81 -48.04 -21.84 -37.54
C PRO A 81 -48.29 -22.66 -38.86
N THR A 82 -47.31 -23.50 -39.27
CA THR A 82 -47.30 -24.53 -40.36
C THR A 82 -46.94 -24.02 -41.77
N SER A 83 -46.25 -24.76 -42.66
CA SER A 83 -45.92 -26.20 -42.71
C SER A 83 -44.60 -26.56 -43.47
N ARG A 84 -44.29 -27.87 -43.51
CA ARG A 84 -43.27 -28.67 -44.25
C ARG A 84 -43.00 -28.22 -45.72
N SER A 85 -41.93 -28.58 -46.45
CA SER A 85 -40.70 -29.41 -46.26
C SER A 85 -39.79 -29.32 -47.50
N THR A 86 -38.47 -29.52 -47.39
CA THR A 86 -37.67 -30.62 -48.01
C THR A 86 -36.16 -30.34 -47.94
N SER A 87 -35.36 -31.41 -47.86
CA SER A 87 -33.87 -31.44 -47.92
C SER A 87 -33.46 -32.49 -48.97
N PRO A 88 -32.18 -32.59 -49.45
CA PRO A 88 -31.12 -33.23 -48.63
C PRO A 88 -29.62 -32.92 -48.95
N ILE A 89 -28.71 -33.36 -48.04
CA ILE A 89 -27.25 -33.62 -48.19
C ILE A 89 -26.33 -32.38 -48.43
N GLY A 90 -25.15 -32.18 -47.82
CA GLY A 90 -24.34 -32.92 -46.82
C GLY A 90 -22.85 -32.46 -46.90
N THR A 91 -21.92 -32.64 -45.94
CA THR A 91 -21.94 -33.25 -44.57
C THR A 91 -20.79 -32.70 -43.66
N SER A 92 -20.94 -32.94 -42.35
CA SER A 92 -20.06 -32.74 -41.17
C SER A 92 -18.52 -32.92 -41.24
N LYS A 93 -17.78 -32.21 -40.37
CA LYS A 93 -16.74 -32.83 -39.50
C LYS A 93 -16.60 -32.16 -38.12
N GLN A 94 -16.22 -32.94 -37.12
CA GLN A 94 -16.30 -32.63 -35.68
C GLN A 94 -14.94 -32.39 -34.99
N VAL A 95 -15.01 -31.88 -33.77
CA VAL A 95 -13.90 -31.60 -32.81
C VAL A 95 -13.30 -32.88 -32.20
N GLY A 96 -12.00 -32.85 -31.87
CA GLY A 96 -11.32 -33.86 -31.05
C GLY A 96 -10.17 -33.28 -30.23
N ALA A 97 -10.02 -33.71 -28.97
CA ALA A 97 -9.09 -33.14 -27.99
C ALA A 97 -7.64 -33.67 -28.09
N LEU A 98 -6.68 -32.91 -27.54
CA LEU A 98 -5.26 -33.30 -27.48
C LEU A 98 -4.85 -33.70 -26.05
N SER A 99 -4.22 -34.87 -25.96
CA SER A 99 -3.62 -35.43 -24.75
C SER A 99 -2.09 -35.29 -24.79
N VAL A 100 -1.46 -35.14 -23.62
CA VAL A 100 0.00 -35.04 -23.49
C VAL A 100 0.59 -36.43 -23.26
N ALA A 101 1.56 -36.82 -24.09
CA ALA A 101 2.39 -38.00 -23.89
C ALA A 101 3.88 -37.65 -24.00
N GLN A 102 4.70 -38.31 -23.17
CA GLN A 102 6.16 -38.15 -23.16
C GLN A 102 6.80 -38.95 -24.29
N SER A 103 7.91 -38.44 -24.83
CA SER A 103 9.02 -39.31 -25.25
C SER A 103 10.36 -38.58 -25.13
N ARG A 104 11.37 -39.32 -24.68
CA ARG A 104 12.76 -39.11 -25.07
C ARG A 104 13.01 -40.06 -26.22
N ASP A 105 13.64 -39.60 -27.28
CA ASP A 105 14.80 -40.28 -27.87
C ASP A 105 15.55 -39.31 -28.78
N VAL A 106 16.88 -39.45 -28.80
CA VAL A 106 17.77 -38.60 -29.59
C VAL A 106 18.27 -39.39 -30.78
N SER A 107 18.01 -38.87 -31.98
CA SER A 107 18.78 -39.20 -33.18
C SER A 107 19.37 -37.91 -33.74
N VAL A 108 20.68 -37.93 -34.01
CA VAL A 108 21.40 -36.83 -34.65
C VAL A 108 21.96 -37.36 -35.96
N GLU A 109 21.34 -36.97 -37.06
CA GLU A 109 22.02 -36.83 -38.34
C GLU A 109 21.78 -35.40 -38.82
N GLY A 110 22.84 -34.77 -39.32
CA GLY A 110 22.91 -33.33 -39.42
C GLY A 110 22.33 -32.78 -40.72
N ASP A 111 21.76 -31.59 -40.62
CA ASP A 111 22.10 -30.55 -41.59
C ASP A 111 22.04 -29.16 -40.94
N MET A 112 22.95 -28.27 -41.33
CA MET A 112 23.04 -26.92 -40.76
C MET A 112 21.95 -26.00 -41.34
N ASN A 113 20.80 -25.86 -40.66
CA ASN A 113 20.03 -24.61 -40.64
C ASN A 113 18.89 -24.61 -39.58
N HIS A 114 18.53 -23.42 -39.10
CA HIS A 114 17.38 -23.13 -38.19
C HIS A 114 17.41 -23.63 -36.73
N VAL A 115 18.24 -23.02 -35.87
CA VAL A 115 18.07 -23.08 -34.39
C VAL A 115 17.73 -21.71 -33.76
N HIS A 116 17.94 -20.59 -34.46
CA HIS A 116 17.86 -19.26 -33.86
C HIS A 116 16.45 -18.74 -33.49
N TYR A 117 15.39 -19.33 -34.02
CA TYR A 117 14.00 -18.87 -33.78
C TYR A 117 13.33 -19.48 -32.54
N SER A 118 13.67 -20.72 -32.15
CA SER A 118 13.05 -21.36 -30.98
C SER A 118 13.60 -20.77 -29.67
N TYR A 119 14.92 -20.62 -29.57
CA TYR A 119 15.56 -20.05 -28.38
C TYR A 119 15.12 -18.61 -28.12
N ALA A 120 15.08 -17.77 -29.17
CA ALA A 120 14.58 -16.39 -29.06
C ALA A 120 13.12 -16.35 -28.57
N ASN A 121 12.22 -17.14 -29.15
CA ASN A 121 10.83 -17.20 -28.69
C ASN A 121 10.70 -17.75 -27.25
N THR A 122 11.51 -18.72 -26.85
CA THR A 122 11.51 -19.24 -25.47
C THR A 122 11.98 -18.18 -24.46
N VAL A 123 13.06 -17.45 -24.76
CA VAL A 123 13.61 -16.39 -23.91
C VAL A 123 12.69 -15.17 -23.86
N ILE A 124 12.07 -14.78 -24.98
CA ILE A 124 11.06 -13.71 -24.99
C ILE A 124 9.84 -14.12 -24.15
N ASN A 125 9.36 -15.37 -24.28
CA ASN A 125 8.25 -15.86 -23.47
C ASN A 125 8.58 -15.97 -21.98
N SER A 126 9.82 -16.34 -21.60
CA SER A 126 10.23 -16.37 -20.20
C SER A 126 10.38 -14.97 -19.60
N SER A 127 10.99 -14.02 -20.32
CA SER A 127 11.16 -12.64 -19.85
C SER A 127 9.82 -11.89 -19.79
N ASN A 128 8.90 -12.16 -20.72
CA ASN A 128 7.51 -11.67 -20.65
C ASN A 128 6.77 -12.20 -19.42
N LYS A 129 6.95 -13.50 -19.09
CA LYS A 129 6.39 -14.10 -17.86
C LYS A 129 7.01 -13.48 -16.61
N PHE A 130 8.32 -13.28 -16.58
CA PHE A 130 9.03 -12.62 -15.48
C PHE A 130 8.51 -11.19 -15.25
N MET A 131 8.32 -10.39 -16.30
CA MET A 131 7.79 -9.03 -16.16
C MET A 131 6.34 -9.00 -15.68
N ALA A 132 5.52 -10.00 -16.01
CA ALA A 132 4.18 -10.15 -15.44
C ALA A 132 4.23 -10.52 -13.95
N GLU A 133 5.06 -11.48 -13.56
CA GLU A 133 5.27 -11.86 -12.15
C GLU A 133 5.83 -10.71 -11.31
N LEU A 134 6.71 -9.88 -11.89
CA LEU A 134 7.26 -8.68 -11.25
C LEU A 134 6.19 -7.58 -11.07
N LEU A 135 5.31 -7.38 -12.06
CA LEU A 135 4.20 -6.42 -12.02
C LEU A 135 3.28 -6.69 -10.81
N GLU A 136 2.96 -7.95 -10.52
CA GLU A 136 2.15 -8.35 -9.35
C GLU A 136 2.77 -7.92 -8.00
N LYS A 137 4.09 -7.70 -7.94
CA LYS A 137 4.79 -7.29 -6.71
C LYS A 137 4.95 -5.77 -6.58
N THR A 138 4.47 -4.99 -7.57
CA THR A 138 4.47 -3.52 -7.54
C THR A 138 3.28 -2.94 -6.75
N ILE A 139 3.24 -1.62 -6.59
CA ILE A 139 2.05 -0.88 -6.17
C ILE A 139 1.17 -0.66 -7.42
N PRO A 140 0.00 -1.33 -7.55
CA PRO A 140 -0.83 -1.21 -8.74
C PRO A 140 -1.26 0.24 -8.97
N GLY A 141 -1.01 0.74 -10.18
CA GLY A 141 -1.39 2.09 -10.59
C GLY A 141 -0.66 3.25 -9.91
N ALA A 142 0.51 3.02 -9.32
CA ALA A 142 1.37 4.10 -8.82
C ALA A 142 2.16 4.83 -9.91
N GLY A 143 2.32 4.26 -11.11
CA GLY A 143 2.98 4.90 -12.26
C GLY A 143 2.22 6.13 -12.79
N PHE A 144 2.94 7.10 -13.36
CA PHE A 144 2.36 8.36 -13.85
C PHE A 144 1.39 8.19 -15.03
N ASP A 145 1.56 7.10 -15.76
CA ASP A 145 0.89 6.68 -17.01
C ASP A 145 -0.18 5.59 -16.78
N SER A 146 -0.53 5.30 -15.52
CA SER A 146 -1.53 4.27 -15.19
C SER A 146 -2.96 4.70 -15.45
N SER A 147 -3.75 3.80 -16.06
CA SER A 147 -5.22 3.92 -16.19
C SER A 147 -5.96 4.06 -14.86
N ALA A 148 -5.43 3.52 -13.75
CA ALA A 148 -6.00 3.72 -12.41
C ALA A 148 -5.90 5.18 -11.91
N ARG A 149 -5.21 6.03 -12.66
CA ARG A 149 -5.10 7.48 -12.44
C ARG A 149 -5.69 8.27 -13.61
N ASP A 150 -6.42 7.68 -14.55
CA ASP A 150 -6.95 8.42 -15.70
C ASP A 150 -8.35 8.99 -15.41
N PRO A 151 -8.63 10.29 -15.69
CA PRO A 151 -7.67 11.34 -16.06
C PRO A 151 -6.81 11.78 -14.86
N PRO A 152 -5.48 11.98 -15.04
CA PRO A 152 -4.60 12.29 -13.91
C PRO A 152 -4.79 13.73 -13.42
N PRO A 153 -4.51 14.01 -12.14
CA PRO A 153 -4.49 15.38 -11.64
C PRO A 153 -3.47 16.18 -12.44
N ARG A 154 -3.92 17.27 -13.06
CA ARG A 154 -3.12 18.20 -13.88
C ARG A 154 -3.27 19.61 -13.36
N CYS A 155 -2.27 20.45 -13.58
CA CYS A 155 -2.43 21.88 -13.32
C CYS A 155 -3.45 22.47 -14.30
N HIS A 156 -4.41 23.25 -13.81
CA HIS A 156 -5.33 23.99 -14.69
C HIS A 156 -4.53 24.89 -15.65
N PRO A 157 -4.91 25.02 -16.93
CA PRO A 157 -4.22 25.88 -17.89
C PRO A 157 -3.92 27.29 -17.33
N GLY A 158 -2.70 27.76 -17.54
CA GLY A 158 -2.26 29.09 -17.09
C GLY A 158 -2.01 29.24 -15.57
N THR A 159 -2.05 28.15 -14.80
CA THR A 159 -1.75 28.14 -13.35
C THR A 159 -0.42 27.46 -13.02
N ARG A 160 0.14 27.72 -11.82
CA ARG A 160 1.36 27.07 -11.28
C ARG A 160 2.64 27.19 -12.11
N LEU A 161 2.64 28.01 -13.16
CA LEU A 161 3.71 28.12 -14.16
C LEU A 161 5.08 28.40 -13.55
N ALA A 162 5.17 29.28 -12.55
CA ALA A 162 6.43 29.62 -11.89
C ALA A 162 7.05 28.45 -11.10
N ILE A 163 6.23 27.62 -10.45
CA ILE A 163 6.69 26.43 -9.72
C ILE A 163 7.10 25.33 -10.70
N LEU A 164 6.33 25.14 -11.78
CA LEU A 164 6.67 24.22 -12.87
C LEU A 164 8.03 24.59 -13.49
N ALA A 165 8.23 25.85 -13.88
CA ALA A 165 9.48 26.34 -14.45
C ALA A 165 10.69 26.04 -13.54
N ARG A 166 10.60 26.39 -12.25
CA ARG A 166 11.67 26.09 -11.27
C ARG A 166 11.95 24.60 -11.14
N CYS A 167 10.92 23.75 -11.17
CA CYS A 167 11.10 22.29 -11.10
C CYS A 167 11.80 21.73 -12.34
N LEU A 168 11.46 22.22 -13.53
CA LEU A 168 12.11 21.81 -14.79
C LEU A 168 13.56 22.29 -14.86
N GLU A 169 13.81 23.55 -14.49
CA GLU A 169 15.15 24.14 -14.38
C GLU A 169 16.06 23.31 -13.47
N PHE A 170 15.55 22.88 -12.31
CA PHE A 170 16.28 21.99 -11.40
C PHE A 170 16.66 20.66 -12.04
N ILE A 171 15.76 20.01 -12.78
CA ILE A 171 16.08 18.74 -13.44
C ILE A 171 17.21 18.92 -14.45
N VAL A 172 17.19 20.02 -15.21
CA VAL A 172 18.24 20.35 -16.19
C VAL A 172 19.58 20.66 -15.49
N ASN A 173 19.56 21.40 -14.39
CA ASN A 173 20.76 21.93 -13.72
C ASN A 173 21.29 21.08 -12.54
N ALA A 174 20.60 20.01 -12.13
CA ALA A 174 21.00 19.18 -10.99
C ALA A 174 22.43 18.61 -11.14
N ALA A 175 23.32 18.90 -10.19
CA ALA A 175 24.75 18.58 -10.29
C ALA A 175 25.37 18.21 -8.94
N GLY A 176 26.43 17.41 -8.98
CA GLY A 176 27.10 16.90 -7.78
C GLY A 176 26.11 16.21 -6.83
N LYS A 177 26.15 16.58 -5.55
CA LYS A 177 25.27 16.00 -4.52
C LYS A 177 23.85 16.59 -4.51
N LYS A 178 23.63 17.76 -5.12
CA LYS A 178 22.33 18.45 -5.14
C LYS A 178 21.42 17.84 -6.21
N LYS A 179 20.84 16.68 -5.89
CA LYS A 179 20.04 15.85 -6.80
C LYS A 179 18.66 15.49 -6.27
N VAL A 180 18.28 16.01 -5.09
CA VAL A 180 16.93 15.90 -4.53
C VAL A 180 16.25 17.26 -4.56
N ARG A 181 15.01 17.35 -5.04
CA ARG A 181 14.14 18.50 -4.78
C ARG A 181 12.93 18.08 -3.96
N TRP A 182 12.74 18.73 -2.82
CA TRP A 182 11.58 18.53 -1.97
C TRP A 182 10.54 19.64 -2.23
N VAL A 183 9.44 19.26 -2.89
CA VAL A 183 8.28 20.12 -3.15
C VAL A 183 7.30 19.97 -1.99
N VAL A 184 7.24 20.97 -1.12
CA VAL A 184 6.49 20.90 0.14
C VAL A 184 5.35 21.91 0.18
N GLY A 185 4.18 21.47 0.63
CA GLY A 185 3.00 22.31 0.78
C GLY A 185 1.87 21.60 1.50
N ALA A 186 0.88 22.36 1.98
CA ALA A 186 -0.28 21.83 2.71
C ALA A 186 -1.09 20.82 1.87
N ALA A 187 -2.09 20.18 2.50
CA ALA A 187 -3.07 19.38 1.77
C ALA A 187 -3.76 20.25 0.71
N GLY A 188 -4.06 19.67 -0.46
CA GLY A 188 -4.91 20.34 -1.45
C GLY A 188 -4.35 21.56 -2.18
N VAL A 189 -3.05 21.86 -2.08
CA VAL A 189 -2.41 22.99 -2.81
C VAL A 189 -2.05 22.68 -4.28
N GLY A 190 -2.33 21.46 -4.75
CA GLY A 190 -2.04 21.01 -6.12
C GLY A 190 -0.68 20.34 -6.34
N LYS A 191 -0.05 19.75 -5.29
CA LYS A 191 1.26 19.07 -5.41
C LYS A 191 1.27 17.98 -6.50
N SER A 192 0.32 17.05 -6.44
CA SER A 192 0.21 15.92 -7.39
C SER A 192 0.00 16.37 -8.83
N ALA A 193 -0.75 17.46 -9.02
CA ALA A 193 -0.95 18.10 -10.31
C ALA A 193 0.36 18.69 -10.89
N ILE A 194 1.17 19.32 -10.04
CA ILE A 194 2.50 19.81 -10.43
C ILE A 194 3.42 18.62 -10.76
N MET A 195 3.39 17.55 -9.95
CA MET A 195 4.20 16.35 -10.19
C MET A 195 3.81 15.64 -11.49
N GLN A 196 2.52 15.56 -11.85
CA GLN A 196 2.10 15.01 -13.15
C GLN A 196 2.67 15.83 -14.30
N ASN A 197 2.43 17.15 -14.31
CA ASN A 197 2.92 18.06 -15.34
C ASN A 197 4.46 18.02 -15.47
N VAL A 198 5.20 17.91 -14.36
CA VAL A 198 6.67 17.75 -14.36
C VAL A 198 7.09 16.40 -14.94
N THR A 199 6.40 15.31 -14.62
CA THR A 199 6.75 13.96 -15.13
C THR A 199 6.59 13.87 -16.64
N GLU A 200 5.50 14.44 -17.16
CA GLU A 200 5.15 14.42 -18.58
C GLU A 200 5.90 15.48 -19.41
N SER A 201 6.59 16.43 -18.77
CA SER A 201 7.28 17.50 -19.48
C SER A 201 8.38 16.93 -20.41
N PRO A 202 8.42 17.36 -21.69
CA PRO A 202 9.44 16.92 -22.63
C PRO A 202 10.78 17.56 -22.27
N LEU A 203 11.62 16.79 -21.58
CA LEU A 203 12.98 17.15 -21.19
C LEU A 203 13.98 16.29 -21.97
N PRO A 204 14.70 16.85 -22.96
CA PRO A 204 15.70 16.10 -23.75
C PRO A 204 16.86 15.56 -22.91
N SER A 205 17.19 16.23 -21.80
CA SER A 205 18.24 15.80 -20.86
C SER A 205 17.84 14.58 -19.99
N VAL A 206 16.62 14.06 -20.11
CA VAL A 206 16.09 12.96 -19.29
C VAL A 206 15.82 11.75 -20.18
N SER A 207 16.71 10.75 -20.13
CA SER A 207 16.65 9.53 -20.94
C SER A 207 15.61 8.53 -20.42
N LYS A 208 15.43 8.43 -19.10
CA LYS A 208 14.50 7.49 -18.44
C LYS A 208 13.71 8.18 -17.32
N ARG A 209 12.46 7.73 -17.12
CA ARG A 209 11.51 8.25 -16.12
C ARG A 209 10.83 7.09 -15.37
N ALA A 210 10.83 7.17 -14.04
CA ALA A 210 10.04 6.31 -13.17
C ALA A 210 9.35 7.17 -12.09
N SER A 211 8.22 6.70 -11.57
CA SER A 211 7.41 7.49 -10.63
C SER A 211 6.59 6.63 -9.68
N ILE A 212 6.40 7.11 -8.45
CA ILE A 212 5.39 6.62 -7.52
C ILE A 212 4.50 7.80 -7.16
N PHE A 213 3.21 7.69 -7.48
CA PHE A 213 2.16 8.58 -6.97
C PHE A 213 1.41 7.85 -5.87
N PHE A 214 1.82 8.05 -4.62
CA PHE A 214 1.10 7.46 -3.49
C PHE A 214 -0.32 8.04 -3.37
N SER A 215 -1.24 7.27 -2.78
CA SER A 215 -2.57 7.77 -2.45
C SER A 215 -3.26 6.91 -1.40
N ILE A 216 -4.02 7.56 -0.51
CA ILE A 216 -4.96 6.89 0.40
C ILE A 216 -6.01 6.02 -0.31
N ASN A 217 -6.24 6.20 -1.61
CA ASN A 217 -7.15 5.39 -2.43
C ASN A 217 -6.43 4.10 -2.92
N GLY A 218 -5.91 3.29 -1.99
CA GLY A 218 -5.34 1.96 -2.27
C GLY A 218 -3.93 1.93 -2.89
N ARG A 219 -3.18 3.03 -2.86
CA ARG A 219 -1.83 3.14 -3.47
C ARG A 219 -0.80 3.65 -2.46
N ASN A 220 -0.83 3.12 -1.24
CA ASN A 220 -0.09 3.58 -0.07
C ASN A 220 1.00 2.63 0.44
N ASP A 221 1.15 1.42 -0.13
CA ASP A 221 2.15 0.44 0.31
C ASP A 221 3.59 0.84 -0.06
N GLY A 222 4.24 1.59 0.82
CA GLY A 222 5.62 2.05 0.65
C GLY A 222 6.68 0.94 0.62
N ILE A 223 6.37 -0.29 1.06
CA ILE A 223 7.36 -1.39 1.06
C ILE A 223 7.66 -1.82 -0.38
N LYS A 224 6.65 -1.79 -1.26
CA LYS A 224 6.77 -2.14 -2.69
C LYS A 224 7.37 -1.02 -3.56
N SER A 225 7.80 0.10 -2.97
CA SER A 225 8.30 1.29 -3.71
C SER A 225 9.43 0.94 -4.67
N ILE A 226 10.46 0.24 -4.18
CA ILE A 226 11.67 0.01 -4.99
C ILE A 226 11.40 -0.98 -6.13
N ILE A 227 10.64 -2.05 -5.85
CA ILE A 227 10.16 -2.99 -6.89
C ILE A 227 9.36 -2.24 -7.96
N THR A 228 8.50 -1.30 -7.55
CA THR A 228 7.67 -0.50 -8.46
C THR A 228 8.50 0.41 -9.38
N LEU A 229 9.56 1.03 -8.85
CA LEU A 229 10.51 1.80 -9.65
C LEU A 229 11.32 0.89 -10.58
N ALA A 230 11.81 -0.24 -10.06
CA ALA A 230 12.61 -1.18 -10.83
C ALA A 230 11.83 -1.78 -12.01
N TYR A 231 10.57 -2.17 -11.79
CA TYR A 231 9.66 -2.61 -12.86
C TYR A 231 9.52 -1.55 -13.96
N GLN A 232 9.27 -0.28 -13.60
CA GLN A 232 9.12 0.82 -14.57
C GLN A 232 10.41 1.10 -15.37
N LEU A 233 11.58 0.92 -14.76
CA LEU A 233 12.87 1.06 -15.44
C LEU A 233 13.16 -0.14 -16.36
N ALA A 234 12.89 -1.37 -15.92
CA ALA A 234 13.03 -2.60 -16.69
C ALA A 234 12.09 -2.67 -17.91
N ALA A 235 10.86 -2.15 -17.78
CA ALA A 235 9.95 -1.98 -18.91
C ALA A 235 10.50 -1.03 -19.99
N LYS A 236 11.40 -0.10 -19.61
CA LYS A 236 11.92 0.97 -20.49
C LYS A 236 13.39 0.80 -20.89
N CYS A 237 14.10 -0.19 -20.36
CA CYS A 237 15.52 -0.43 -20.62
C CYS A 237 15.87 -1.92 -20.57
N GLU A 238 16.27 -2.48 -21.71
CA GLU A 238 16.56 -3.92 -21.88
C GLU A 238 17.77 -4.41 -21.04
N PRO A 239 18.95 -3.77 -21.05
CA PRO A 239 20.09 -4.22 -20.22
C PRO A 239 19.78 -4.21 -18.72
N TYR A 240 19.02 -3.21 -18.26
CA TYR A 240 18.55 -3.14 -16.88
C TYR A 240 17.54 -4.26 -16.57
N ARG A 241 16.61 -4.58 -17.49
CA ARG A 241 15.68 -5.72 -17.30
C ARG A 241 16.43 -7.02 -17.11
N GLN A 242 17.41 -7.30 -17.98
CA GLN A 242 18.21 -8.52 -17.93
C GLN A 242 19.00 -8.65 -16.62
N PHE A 243 19.52 -7.54 -16.09
CA PHE A 243 20.15 -7.52 -14.77
C PHE A 243 19.16 -7.86 -13.65
N ILE A 244 17.98 -7.23 -13.63
CA ILE A 244 16.95 -7.47 -12.60
C ILE A 244 16.39 -8.91 -12.70
N GLU A 245 16.20 -9.44 -13.91
CA GLU A 245 15.82 -10.82 -14.18
C GLU A 245 16.89 -11.80 -13.66
N HIS A 246 18.17 -11.51 -13.89
CA HIS A 246 19.29 -12.30 -13.36
C HIS A 246 19.35 -12.29 -11.83
N GLU A 247 19.34 -11.12 -11.19
CA GLU A 247 19.42 -10.99 -9.73
C GLU A 247 18.24 -11.70 -9.03
N ILE A 248 17.01 -11.54 -9.53
CA ILE A 248 15.82 -12.20 -8.95
C ILE A 248 15.80 -13.70 -9.26
N THR A 249 16.26 -14.14 -10.43
CA THR A 249 16.40 -15.58 -10.74
C THR A 249 17.44 -16.24 -9.82
N ARG A 250 18.54 -15.55 -9.51
CA ARG A 250 19.57 -16.03 -8.57
C ARG A 250 19.10 -15.97 -7.11
N GLU A 251 18.38 -14.93 -6.72
CA GLU A 251 17.87 -14.73 -5.36
C GLU A 251 16.41 -14.24 -5.34
N PRO A 252 15.42 -15.16 -5.42
CA PRO A 252 14.00 -14.78 -5.41
C PRO A 252 13.53 -14.07 -4.12
N SER A 253 14.26 -14.25 -3.01
CA SER A 253 14.01 -13.56 -1.74
C SER A 253 14.22 -12.04 -1.78
N LEU A 254 14.86 -11.48 -2.82
CA LEU A 254 15.00 -10.04 -2.99
C LEU A 254 13.62 -9.33 -3.06
N LEU A 255 12.61 -9.98 -3.65
CA LEU A 255 11.23 -9.47 -3.72
C LEU A 255 10.55 -9.31 -2.35
N GLN A 256 11.08 -9.95 -1.30
CA GLN A 256 10.58 -9.88 0.08
C GLN A 256 11.60 -9.27 1.06
N SER A 257 12.74 -8.80 0.55
CA SER A 257 13.81 -8.20 1.33
C SER A 257 13.47 -6.79 1.80
N SER A 258 14.30 -6.24 2.70
CA SER A 258 14.09 -4.87 3.18
C SER A 258 14.21 -3.83 2.05
N VAL A 259 13.54 -2.69 2.22
CA VAL A 259 13.60 -1.54 1.28
C VAL A 259 15.06 -1.10 1.02
N SER A 260 15.93 -1.18 2.03
CA SER A 260 17.37 -0.89 1.91
C SER A 260 18.10 -1.88 0.99
N VAL A 261 17.87 -3.19 1.18
CA VAL A 261 18.47 -4.24 0.32
C VAL A 261 17.97 -4.11 -1.12
N GLN A 262 16.67 -3.87 -1.31
CA GLN A 262 16.10 -3.63 -2.64
C GLN A 262 16.66 -2.36 -3.29
N PHE A 263 16.83 -1.27 -2.53
CA PHE A 263 17.42 -0.03 -3.05
C PHE A 263 18.85 -0.28 -3.54
N GLU A 264 19.67 -1.00 -2.77
CA GLU A 264 21.02 -1.32 -3.19
C GLU A 264 21.03 -2.20 -4.45
N LYS A 265 20.30 -3.31 -4.43
CA LYS A 265 20.27 -4.32 -5.50
C LYS A 265 19.60 -3.85 -6.79
N PHE A 266 18.59 -3.00 -6.70
CA PHE A 266 17.79 -2.59 -7.86
C PHE A 266 18.02 -1.12 -8.28
N ILE A 267 18.58 -0.26 -7.43
CA ILE A 267 18.84 1.16 -7.78
C ILE A 267 20.36 1.45 -7.77
N THR A 268 21.07 1.21 -6.67
CA THR A 268 22.52 1.54 -6.59
C THR A 268 23.33 0.71 -7.59
N GLU A 269 23.30 -0.61 -7.49
CA GLU A 269 24.16 -1.51 -8.25
C GLU A 269 23.96 -1.40 -9.77
N PRO A 270 22.75 -1.56 -10.35
CA PRO A 270 22.57 -1.48 -11.79
C PRO A 270 22.77 -0.08 -12.38
N ILE A 271 22.39 0.99 -11.67
CA ILE A 271 22.39 2.36 -12.23
C ILE A 271 23.71 3.08 -11.97
N ILE A 272 24.35 2.86 -10.82
CA ILE A 272 25.53 3.59 -10.38
C ILE A 272 26.81 2.77 -10.59
N HIS A 273 26.83 1.49 -10.22
CA HIS A 273 28.04 0.66 -10.36
C HIS A 273 28.15 0.07 -11.77
N CYS A 274 27.06 -0.43 -12.33
CA CYS A 274 27.04 -1.04 -13.68
C CYS A 274 26.67 -0.06 -14.81
N SER A 275 26.20 1.15 -14.50
CA SER A 275 25.81 2.19 -15.48
C SER A 275 24.83 1.72 -16.57
N LEU A 276 23.88 0.84 -16.23
CA LEU A 276 22.97 0.17 -17.19
C LEU A 276 21.85 1.05 -17.76
N LEU A 277 21.71 2.29 -17.26
CA LEU A 277 20.79 3.28 -17.81
C LEU A 277 21.61 4.33 -18.54
N ASP A 278 21.29 4.53 -19.82
CA ASP A 278 21.89 5.48 -20.78
C ASP A 278 22.84 6.51 -20.14
N PRO A 279 24.17 6.33 -20.28
CA PRO A 279 25.17 7.11 -19.56
C PRO A 279 25.22 8.59 -19.99
N VAL A 280 24.54 8.96 -21.07
CA VAL A 280 24.49 10.33 -21.58
C VAL A 280 23.33 11.13 -20.96
N GLY A 281 22.30 10.46 -20.45
CA GLY A 281 21.05 11.08 -20.01
C GLY A 281 20.74 10.93 -18.51
N ARG A 282 19.92 11.85 -17.98
CA ARG A 282 19.46 11.81 -16.58
C ARG A 282 18.34 10.79 -16.41
N VAL A 283 18.32 10.14 -15.24
CA VAL A 283 17.24 9.25 -14.81
C VAL A 283 16.37 10.02 -13.81
N LEU A 284 15.17 10.44 -14.23
CA LEU A 284 14.25 11.18 -13.37
C LEU A 284 13.38 10.22 -12.57
N ILE A 285 13.41 10.33 -11.25
CA ILE A 285 12.54 9.57 -10.34
C ILE A 285 11.68 10.53 -9.52
N ILE A 286 10.36 10.34 -9.58
CA ILE A 286 9.38 11.20 -8.89
C ILE A 286 8.64 10.40 -7.82
N ILE A 287 8.57 10.93 -6.60
CA ILE A 287 7.79 10.38 -5.49
C ILE A 287 6.80 11.45 -5.05
N ASP A 288 5.55 11.34 -5.50
CA ASP A 288 4.45 12.19 -5.07
C ASP A 288 3.66 11.55 -3.92
N GLY A 289 3.16 12.39 -3.01
CA GLY A 289 2.38 11.95 -1.86
C GLY A 289 3.20 11.13 -0.85
N LEU A 290 4.48 11.44 -0.59
CA LEU A 290 5.28 10.65 0.36
C LEU A 290 4.64 10.56 1.76
N ASP A 291 3.87 11.55 2.19
CA ASP A 291 3.10 11.50 3.44
C ASP A 291 1.83 10.62 3.38
N GLU A 292 1.44 10.14 2.19
CA GLU A 292 0.39 9.14 1.94
C GLU A 292 0.95 7.71 1.80
N CYS A 293 2.27 7.53 1.83
CA CYS A 293 2.89 6.22 2.07
C CYS A 293 2.60 5.75 3.50
N ASP A 294 2.18 4.49 3.66
CA ASP A 294 1.93 3.92 4.97
C ASP A 294 3.21 3.82 5.81
N LYS A 295 3.06 4.16 7.10
CA LYS A 295 4.08 4.11 8.17
C LYS A 295 5.20 5.16 8.04
N SER A 296 5.29 6.05 9.03
CA SER A 296 6.33 7.09 9.12
C SER A 296 7.77 6.57 9.18
N HIS A 297 7.97 5.28 9.49
CA HIS A 297 9.26 4.61 9.39
C HIS A 297 9.67 4.43 7.91
N THR A 298 8.80 3.86 7.08
CA THR A 298 9.04 3.63 5.64
C THR A 298 9.36 4.93 4.91
N GLN A 299 8.60 6.00 5.22
CA GLN A 299 8.84 7.34 4.67
C GLN A 299 10.25 7.87 5.00
N ARG A 300 10.70 7.72 6.25
CA ARG A 300 12.05 8.13 6.68
C ARG A 300 13.14 7.28 6.04
N GLU A 301 12.93 5.97 5.91
CA GLU A 301 13.90 5.07 5.31
C GLU A 301 14.09 5.34 3.81
N LEU A 302 13.02 5.59 3.06
CA LEU A 302 13.10 6.03 1.66
C LEU A 302 13.89 7.33 1.52
N LEU A 303 13.60 8.34 2.37
CA LEU A 303 14.32 9.61 2.37
C LEU A 303 15.81 9.43 2.70
N ARG A 304 16.13 8.57 3.67
CA ARG A 304 17.50 8.23 4.07
C ARG A 304 18.26 7.63 2.89
N LEU A 305 17.75 6.55 2.30
CA LEU A 305 18.39 5.85 1.18
C LEU A 305 18.65 6.79 -0.02
N ILE A 306 17.67 7.63 -0.37
CA ILE A 306 17.80 8.61 -1.45
C ILE A 306 18.89 9.65 -1.14
N CYS A 307 18.89 10.23 0.07
CA CYS A 307 19.84 11.28 0.45
C CYS A 307 21.26 10.75 0.67
N ASP A 308 21.40 9.55 1.25
CA ASP A 308 22.68 8.86 1.41
C ASP A 308 23.27 8.54 0.03
N SER A 309 22.47 7.99 -0.90
CA SER A 309 22.93 7.70 -2.26
C SER A 309 23.37 8.96 -3.02
N CYS A 310 22.63 10.07 -2.92
CA CYS A 310 23.04 11.36 -3.49
C CYS A 310 24.32 11.93 -2.82
N SER A 311 24.53 11.64 -1.54
CA SER A 311 25.72 12.06 -0.78
C SER A 311 26.98 11.31 -1.18
N THR A 312 26.85 9.99 -1.38
CA THR A 312 27.94 9.06 -1.68
C THR A 312 28.29 9.03 -3.16
N HIS A 313 27.29 9.18 -4.04
CA HIS A 313 27.43 9.04 -5.49
C HIS A 313 27.12 10.36 -6.24
N PRO A 314 27.92 11.43 -6.07
CA PRO A 314 27.67 12.74 -6.69
C PRO A 314 27.67 12.72 -8.22
N PHE A 315 28.18 11.65 -8.85
CA PHE A 315 28.20 11.49 -10.31
C PHE A 315 27.02 10.65 -10.86
N SER A 316 26.19 10.04 -10.00
CA SER A 316 25.03 9.23 -10.42
C SER A 316 24.08 9.99 -11.37
N PRO A 317 23.54 9.37 -12.43
CA PRO A 317 22.64 10.05 -13.38
C PRO A 317 21.24 10.34 -12.78
N ILE A 318 20.94 9.85 -11.58
CA ILE A 318 19.61 9.93 -10.98
C ILE A 318 19.31 11.33 -10.42
N VAL A 319 18.14 11.86 -10.75
CA VAL A 319 17.58 13.10 -10.18
C VAL A 319 16.23 12.76 -9.54
N TRP A 320 16.05 13.17 -8.28
CA TRP A 320 14.86 12.89 -7.47
C TRP A 320 14.02 14.15 -7.28
N ILE A 321 12.70 14.02 -7.48
CA ILE A 321 11.74 15.02 -6.99
C ILE A 321 10.77 14.31 -6.04
N ILE A 322 10.63 14.86 -4.85
CA ILE A 322 9.80 14.31 -3.77
C ILE A 322 8.78 15.36 -3.38
N ALA A 323 7.48 15.03 -3.46
CA ALA A 323 6.42 15.91 -3.02
C ALA A 323 5.71 15.36 -1.78
N SER A 324 5.51 16.22 -0.77
CA SER A 324 4.84 15.83 0.48
C SER A 324 4.19 17.01 1.21
N ARG A 325 3.32 16.69 2.17
CA ARG A 325 2.96 17.57 3.29
C ARG A 325 4.17 17.75 4.22
N PRO A 326 4.25 18.86 4.98
CA PRO A 326 5.34 19.14 5.92
C PRO A 326 5.22 18.35 7.24
N GLU A 327 4.94 17.05 7.17
CA GLU A 327 4.77 16.19 8.36
C GLU A 327 5.97 16.31 9.32
N PRO A 328 5.77 16.27 10.65
CA PRO A 328 6.84 16.55 11.61
C PRO A 328 8.11 15.72 11.42
N HIS A 329 7.98 14.42 11.12
CA HIS A 329 9.13 13.53 10.88
C HIS A 329 9.80 13.75 9.53
N ILE A 330 9.06 14.15 8.48
CA ILE A 330 9.63 14.53 7.17
C ILE A 330 10.39 15.85 7.29
N THR A 331 9.77 16.86 7.90
CA THR A 331 10.39 18.18 8.12
C THR A 331 11.61 18.08 9.02
N SER A 332 11.56 17.26 10.07
CA SER A 332 12.69 16.95 10.95
C SER A 332 13.84 16.27 10.19
N PHE A 333 13.54 15.31 9.30
CA PHE A 333 14.55 14.67 8.46
C PHE A 333 15.30 15.69 7.58
N PHE A 334 14.58 16.51 6.81
CA PHE A 334 15.19 17.54 5.96
C PHE A 334 15.86 18.70 6.73
N ALA A 335 15.59 18.85 8.03
CA ALA A 335 16.27 19.82 8.87
C ALA A 335 17.69 19.37 9.30
N GLN A 336 18.04 18.10 9.14
CA GLN A 336 19.32 17.53 9.57
C GLN A 336 20.50 18.10 8.76
N ARG A 337 21.62 18.41 9.45
CA ARG A 337 22.76 19.12 8.85
C ARG A 337 23.36 18.41 7.64
N HIS A 338 23.49 17.08 7.68
CA HIS A 338 24.06 16.31 6.57
C HIS A 338 23.12 16.26 5.35
N VAL A 339 21.80 16.24 5.58
CA VAL A 339 20.79 16.23 4.51
C VAL A 339 20.76 17.57 3.75
N LYS A 340 20.94 18.71 4.43
CA LYS A 340 20.92 20.05 3.79
C LYS A 340 21.91 20.26 2.63
N ALA A 341 22.92 19.42 2.48
CA ALA A 341 23.86 19.48 1.37
C ALA A 341 23.34 18.84 0.06
N VAL A 342 22.30 17.98 0.12
CA VAL A 342 21.86 17.16 -1.03
C VAL A 342 20.51 17.53 -1.63
N PHE A 343 19.70 18.34 -0.93
CA PHE A 343 18.37 18.73 -1.40
C PHE A 343 18.18 20.24 -1.56
N GLU A 344 17.26 20.60 -2.44
CA GLU A 344 16.69 21.93 -2.56
C GLU A 344 15.21 21.93 -2.20
N LYS A 345 14.75 22.99 -1.52
CA LYS A 345 13.38 23.11 -1.02
C LYS A 345 12.54 24.03 -1.89
N GLU A 346 11.49 23.51 -2.49
CA GLU A 346 10.46 24.29 -3.20
C GLU A 346 9.21 24.33 -2.32
N LYS A 347 8.92 25.48 -1.68
CA LYS A 347 7.77 25.60 -0.76
C LYS A 347 6.58 26.25 -1.48
N ILE A 348 5.49 25.49 -1.64
CA ILE A 348 4.21 26.02 -2.10
C ILE A 348 3.53 26.74 -0.93
N LEU A 349 3.46 28.07 -1.02
CA LEU A 349 2.81 28.92 -0.03
C LEU A 349 1.30 28.98 -0.28
N VAL A 350 0.53 28.59 0.73
CA VAL A 350 -0.90 28.96 0.86
C VAL A 350 -0.98 30.48 0.98
N ASP A 351 -2.06 31.07 0.47
CA ASP A 351 -2.39 32.50 0.57
C ASP A 351 -1.41 33.50 -0.07
N SER A 352 -0.44 33.02 -0.85
CA SER A 352 0.36 33.88 -1.72
C SER A 352 -0.49 34.51 -2.83
N ASN A 353 -0.14 35.71 -3.30
CA ASN A 353 -0.81 36.37 -4.43
C ASN A 353 -0.86 35.46 -5.66
N ASP A 354 0.25 34.77 -5.98
CA ASP A 354 0.30 33.79 -7.06
C ASP A 354 -0.72 32.65 -6.87
N ALA A 355 -0.85 32.11 -5.65
CA ALA A 355 -1.82 31.06 -5.37
C ALA A 355 -3.28 31.55 -5.42
N ARG A 356 -3.55 32.79 -4.99
CA ARG A 356 -4.88 33.41 -5.13
C ARG A 356 -5.24 33.64 -6.60
N ASN A 357 -4.32 34.19 -7.39
CA ASN A 357 -4.49 34.41 -8.84
C ASN A 357 -4.66 33.09 -9.61
N ASP A 358 -3.91 32.05 -9.24
CA ASP A 358 -4.06 30.70 -9.80
C ASP A 358 -5.45 30.11 -9.51
N VAL A 359 -5.98 30.29 -8.30
CA VAL A 359 -7.32 29.80 -7.92
C VAL A 359 -8.44 30.66 -8.54
N GLU A 360 -8.25 31.97 -8.72
CA GLU A 360 -9.20 32.83 -9.45
C GLU A 360 -9.39 32.34 -10.89
N LYS A 361 -8.29 32.08 -11.61
CA LYS A 361 -8.33 31.54 -12.98
C LYS A 361 -9.10 30.22 -13.05
N PHE A 362 -8.84 29.31 -12.11
CA PHE A 362 -9.53 28.03 -12.01
C PHE A 362 -11.03 28.21 -11.75
N LEU A 363 -11.41 28.97 -10.72
CA LEU A 363 -12.80 29.23 -10.37
C LEU A 363 -13.55 29.92 -11.53
N ARG A 364 -12.96 30.94 -12.16
CA ARG A 364 -13.58 31.65 -13.28
C ARG A 364 -13.81 30.72 -14.50
N SER A 365 -12.87 29.81 -14.76
CA SER A 365 -12.97 28.80 -15.83
C SER A 365 -14.08 27.78 -15.56
N GLU A 366 -14.06 27.15 -14.38
CA GLU A 366 -15.05 26.12 -14.01
C GLU A 366 -16.46 26.69 -13.84
N LEU A 367 -16.62 27.90 -13.28
CA LEU A 367 -17.92 28.55 -13.15
C LEU A 367 -18.47 28.95 -14.52
N ALA A 368 -17.63 29.35 -15.49
CA ALA A 368 -18.06 29.59 -16.87
C ALA A 368 -18.46 28.29 -17.60
N ARG A 369 -17.79 27.16 -17.30
CA ARG A 369 -18.20 25.83 -17.78
C ARG A 369 -19.60 25.47 -17.24
N ILE A 370 -19.79 25.51 -15.92
CA ILE A 370 -21.08 25.22 -15.28
C ILE A 370 -22.19 26.16 -15.79
N GLN A 371 -21.89 27.45 -15.94
CA GLN A 371 -22.82 28.43 -16.53
C GLN A 371 -23.33 27.99 -17.91
N THR A 372 -22.42 27.48 -18.75
CA THR A 372 -22.71 27.04 -20.10
C THR A 372 -23.48 25.71 -20.10
N GLU A 373 -23.03 24.72 -19.33
CA GLU A 373 -23.62 23.38 -19.30
C GLU A 373 -25.04 23.38 -18.70
N PHE A 374 -25.28 24.17 -17.65
CA PHE A 374 -26.61 24.31 -17.02
C PHE A 374 -27.46 25.44 -17.63
N THR A 375 -26.99 26.10 -18.70
CA THR A 375 -27.69 27.19 -19.40
C THR A 375 -28.17 28.30 -18.45
N LEU A 376 -27.27 28.75 -17.56
CA LEU A 376 -27.56 29.75 -16.54
C LEU A 376 -27.52 31.18 -17.10
N ASN A 377 -27.92 32.15 -16.27
CA ASN A 377 -27.87 33.57 -16.66
C ASN A 377 -26.45 33.99 -17.06
N SER A 378 -26.31 34.79 -18.12
CA SER A 378 -25.01 35.26 -18.63
C SER A 378 -24.20 36.11 -17.64
N ARG A 379 -24.83 36.59 -16.55
CA ARG A 379 -24.18 37.28 -15.42
C ARG A 379 -23.97 36.40 -14.18
N TRP A 380 -24.21 35.09 -14.28
CA TRP A 380 -23.96 34.13 -13.20
C TRP A 380 -22.54 33.53 -13.31
N PRO A 381 -21.79 33.41 -12.20
CA PRO A 381 -22.05 34.03 -10.91
C PRO A 381 -21.76 35.55 -10.98
N PRO A 382 -22.43 36.38 -10.17
CA PRO A 382 -22.04 37.77 -10.03
C PRO A 382 -20.56 37.90 -9.61
N GLU A 383 -19.84 38.87 -10.18
CA GLU A 383 -18.40 39.04 -9.94
C GLU A 383 -18.06 39.17 -8.44
N GLN A 384 -18.93 39.81 -7.64
CA GLN A 384 -18.81 39.88 -6.17
C GLN A 384 -18.78 38.50 -5.48
N ASP A 385 -19.52 37.52 -6.02
CA ASP A 385 -19.65 36.19 -5.44
C ASP A 385 -18.46 35.31 -5.84
N LEU A 386 -17.95 35.48 -7.07
CA LEU A 386 -16.63 34.96 -7.45
C LEU A 386 -15.55 35.47 -6.51
N TRP A 387 -15.48 36.78 -6.24
CA TRP A 387 -14.49 37.33 -5.30
C TRP A 387 -14.71 36.85 -3.87
N LYS A 388 -15.95 36.60 -3.41
CA LYS A 388 -16.20 35.91 -2.14
C LYS A 388 -15.57 34.50 -2.13
N LEU A 389 -15.77 33.70 -3.18
CA LEU A 389 -15.18 32.36 -3.29
C LEU A 389 -13.64 32.40 -3.34
N VAL A 390 -13.05 33.31 -4.14
CA VAL A 390 -11.60 33.49 -4.25
C VAL A 390 -11.01 33.88 -2.89
N ASN A 391 -11.58 34.88 -2.23
CA ASN A 391 -11.16 35.32 -0.90
C ASN A 391 -11.35 34.23 0.16
N ALA A 392 -12.40 33.41 0.07
CA ALA A 392 -12.63 32.26 0.94
C ALA A 392 -11.60 31.13 0.72
N SER A 393 -11.24 30.85 -0.54
CA SER A 393 -10.27 29.81 -0.88
C SER A 393 -8.87 30.08 -0.32
N SER A 394 -8.48 31.36 -0.21
CA SER A 394 -7.13 31.76 0.22
C SER A 394 -6.01 31.03 -0.52
N GLY A 395 -6.20 30.77 -1.83
CA GLY A 395 -5.23 30.05 -2.67
C GLY A 395 -5.18 28.53 -2.45
N LEU A 396 -6.11 27.94 -1.69
CA LEU A 396 -6.29 26.49 -1.58
C LEU A 396 -7.14 25.96 -2.73
N PHE A 397 -6.48 25.23 -3.64
CA PHE A 397 -7.16 24.56 -4.76
C PHE A 397 -8.23 23.56 -4.28
N VAL A 398 -7.99 22.81 -3.21
CA VAL A 398 -9.01 21.87 -2.67
C VAL A 398 -10.30 22.56 -2.23
N PHE A 399 -10.23 23.78 -1.68
CA PHE A 399 -11.45 24.52 -1.33
C PHE A 399 -12.23 24.87 -2.58
N ALA A 400 -11.56 25.43 -3.58
CA ALA A 400 -12.17 25.76 -4.85
C ALA A 400 -12.73 24.50 -5.55
N ASP A 401 -11.98 23.41 -5.60
CA ASP A 401 -12.37 22.15 -6.24
C ASP A 401 -13.56 21.48 -5.53
N THR A 402 -13.60 21.45 -4.19
CA THR A 402 -14.78 20.97 -3.45
C THR A 402 -15.99 21.88 -3.66
N VAL A 403 -15.81 23.21 -3.75
CA VAL A 403 -16.90 24.14 -4.08
C VAL A 403 -17.43 23.89 -5.50
N ILE A 404 -16.55 23.75 -6.49
CA ILE A 404 -16.93 23.43 -7.87
C ILE A 404 -17.70 22.10 -7.91
N LYS A 405 -17.18 21.01 -7.31
CA LYS A 405 -17.89 19.72 -7.23
C LYS A 405 -19.19 19.75 -6.43
N TYR A 406 -19.38 20.71 -5.52
CA TYR A 406 -20.64 20.89 -4.79
C TYR A 406 -21.69 21.69 -5.59
N ILE A 407 -21.24 22.55 -6.50
CA ILE A 407 -22.11 23.35 -7.38
C ILE A 407 -22.44 22.59 -8.68
N ASP A 408 -21.49 21.80 -9.17
CA ASP A 408 -21.59 20.94 -10.36
C ASP A 408 -22.25 19.59 -10.01
N ASP A 409 -23.46 19.64 -9.45
CA ASP A 409 -24.29 18.47 -9.15
C ASP A 409 -25.30 18.25 -10.29
N PRO A 410 -25.09 17.26 -11.17
CA PRO A 410 -25.98 17.03 -12.31
C PRO A 410 -27.27 16.26 -11.96
N VAL A 411 -27.51 15.93 -10.68
CA VAL A 411 -28.57 14.99 -10.27
C VAL A 411 -29.57 15.59 -9.27
N TYR A 412 -29.09 16.29 -8.24
CA TYR A 412 -29.94 16.74 -7.11
C TYR A 412 -29.95 18.25 -6.90
N GLY A 413 -28.89 18.92 -7.34
CA GLY A 413 -28.64 20.33 -7.09
C GLY A 413 -29.06 21.26 -8.22
N ASN A 414 -29.37 22.51 -7.86
CA ASN A 414 -29.31 23.62 -8.82
C ASN A 414 -28.03 24.41 -8.49
N PRO A 415 -27.11 24.62 -9.45
CA PRO A 415 -25.87 25.37 -9.22
C PRO A 415 -26.08 26.73 -8.54
N THR A 416 -27.20 27.41 -8.83
CA THR A 416 -27.54 28.70 -8.22
C THR A 416 -27.89 28.57 -6.73
N SER A 417 -28.65 27.54 -6.33
CA SER A 417 -28.95 27.33 -4.91
C SER A 417 -27.76 26.79 -4.13
N GLN A 418 -26.95 25.92 -4.73
CA GLN A 418 -25.73 25.40 -4.13
C GLN A 418 -24.65 26.47 -3.94
N LEU A 419 -24.45 27.36 -4.93
CA LEU A 419 -23.60 28.53 -4.78
C LEU A 419 -24.08 29.40 -3.61
N ASN A 420 -25.38 29.70 -3.53
CA ASN A 420 -25.93 30.48 -2.42
C ASN A 420 -25.72 29.82 -1.05
N ASP A 421 -25.78 28.49 -0.97
CA ASP A 421 -25.50 27.77 0.28
C ASP A 421 -24.01 27.80 0.66
N VAL A 422 -23.09 27.74 -0.31
CA VAL A 422 -21.65 27.95 -0.08
C VAL A 422 -21.37 29.39 0.39
N LEU A 423 -21.99 30.39 -0.24
CA LEU A 423 -21.83 31.80 0.13
C LEU A 423 -22.35 32.07 1.56
N LYS A 424 -23.51 31.51 1.94
CA LYS A 424 -24.03 31.57 3.32
C LYS A 424 -23.08 30.92 4.32
N ALA A 425 -22.47 29.77 3.98
CA ALA A 425 -21.51 29.10 4.87
C ALA A 425 -20.22 29.94 5.07
N ILE A 426 -19.76 30.62 4.03
CA ILE A 426 -18.65 31.58 4.11
C ILE A 426 -19.02 32.77 5.01
N ASP A 427 -20.21 33.36 4.83
CA ASP A 427 -20.68 34.51 5.59
C ASP A 427 -20.98 34.15 7.07
N ALA A 428 -21.41 32.92 7.36
CA ALA A 428 -21.70 32.41 8.71
C ALA A 428 -20.44 32.08 9.55
N HIS A 429 -19.28 31.89 8.90
CA HIS A 429 -18.01 31.59 9.56
C HIS A 429 -16.94 32.66 9.32
N PRO A 430 -17.15 33.92 9.78
CA PRO A 430 -16.17 34.98 9.65
C PRO A 430 -14.99 34.73 10.60
N LEU A 431 -13.86 34.29 10.05
CA LEU A 431 -12.58 34.06 10.77
C LEU A 431 -11.95 35.38 11.25
N ARG A 432 -12.58 36.06 12.21
CA ARG A 432 -12.08 37.32 12.80
C ARG A 432 -10.92 37.13 13.78
N ASN A 433 -10.83 35.96 14.43
CA ASN A 433 -9.90 35.72 15.55
C ASN A 433 -8.93 34.53 15.36
N VAL A 434 -9.04 33.77 14.26
CA VAL A 434 -8.12 32.68 13.94
C VAL A 434 -7.10 33.18 12.91
N THR A 435 -5.87 33.44 13.33
CA THR A 435 -4.78 33.72 12.39
C THR A 435 -4.59 32.49 11.49
N GLN A 436 -4.52 32.72 10.19
CA GLN A 436 -4.42 31.68 9.17
C GLN A 436 -3.16 30.80 9.33
N GLU A 437 -2.14 31.32 10.02
CA GLU A 437 -0.94 30.58 10.46
C GLU A 437 -1.23 29.47 11.48
N LYS A 438 -2.28 29.61 12.32
CA LYS A 438 -2.66 28.65 13.36
C LYS A 438 -3.58 27.54 12.85
N HIS A 439 -4.46 27.85 11.89
CA HIS A 439 -5.36 26.86 11.31
C HIS A 439 -5.62 27.10 9.81
N PRO A 440 -4.64 26.80 8.92
CA PRO A 440 -4.70 27.17 7.51
C PRO A 440 -5.83 26.51 6.72
N MET A 441 -6.51 25.51 7.28
CA MET A 441 -7.61 24.76 6.64
C MET A 441 -9.00 25.12 7.22
N ALA A 442 -9.13 26.10 8.11
CA ALA A 442 -10.38 26.36 8.85
C ALA A 442 -11.62 26.62 7.96
N ARG A 443 -11.48 27.25 6.78
CA ARG A 443 -12.60 27.43 5.85
C ARG A 443 -12.99 26.16 5.09
N LEU A 444 -12.01 25.29 4.82
CA LEU A 444 -12.27 23.98 4.23
C LEU A 444 -13.01 23.08 5.23
N ASP A 445 -12.62 23.14 6.49
CA ASP A 445 -13.29 22.43 7.58
C ASP A 445 -14.72 22.91 7.77
N ALA A 446 -14.98 24.22 7.74
CA ALA A 446 -16.32 24.78 7.75
C ALA A 446 -17.16 24.32 6.54
N LEU A 447 -16.56 24.21 5.35
CA LEU A 447 -17.23 23.67 4.16
C LEU A 447 -17.55 22.17 4.33
N TYR A 448 -16.62 21.36 4.85
CA TYR A 448 -16.86 19.95 5.14
C TYR A 448 -17.92 19.74 6.25
N ALA A 449 -17.94 20.58 7.29
CA ALA A 449 -18.98 20.61 8.31
C ALA A 449 -20.35 20.91 7.68
N GLN A 450 -20.44 21.89 6.77
CA GLN A 450 -21.66 22.24 6.07
C GLN A 450 -22.12 21.14 5.09
N ILE A 451 -21.19 20.41 4.47
CA ILE A 451 -21.53 19.27 3.61
C ILE A 451 -22.11 18.11 4.44
N LEU A 452 -21.49 17.80 5.60
CA LEU A 452 -21.98 16.77 6.52
C LEU A 452 -23.30 17.14 7.20
N SER A 453 -23.54 18.43 7.51
CA SER A 453 -24.78 18.89 8.17
C SER A 453 -26.03 18.75 7.30
N LYS A 454 -25.87 18.56 5.98
CA LYS A 454 -26.97 18.27 5.04
C LYS A 454 -27.46 16.82 5.13
N VAL A 455 -26.68 15.91 5.70
CA VAL A 455 -27.08 14.50 5.86
C VAL A 455 -28.10 14.40 7.00
N PRO A 456 -29.32 13.89 6.77
CA PRO A 456 -30.33 13.71 7.82
C PRO A 456 -29.85 12.78 8.94
N ALA A 457 -30.30 13.01 10.18
CA ALA A 457 -29.79 12.31 11.35
C ALA A 457 -30.00 10.79 11.30
N GLU A 458 -31.12 10.36 10.75
CA GLU A 458 -31.47 8.95 10.50
C GLU A 458 -30.58 8.30 9.43
N ILE A 459 -30.16 9.07 8.42
CA ILE A 459 -29.25 8.63 7.35
C ILE A 459 -27.78 8.68 7.79
N MET A 460 -27.44 9.54 8.76
CA MET A 460 -26.09 9.70 9.30
C MET A 460 -25.53 8.40 9.89
N VAL A 461 -26.38 7.50 10.40
CA VAL A 461 -25.95 6.18 10.91
C VAL A 461 -25.27 5.34 9.81
N ASN A 462 -25.90 5.26 8.63
CA ASN A 462 -25.34 4.54 7.49
C ASN A 462 -24.16 5.30 6.86
N THR A 463 -24.25 6.63 6.80
CA THR A 463 -23.15 7.51 6.35
C THR A 463 -21.89 7.29 7.18
N ARG A 464 -22.02 7.24 8.51
CA ARG A 464 -20.93 6.97 9.45
C ARG A 464 -20.32 5.60 9.22
N LYS A 465 -21.12 4.54 9.03
CA LYS A 465 -20.60 3.20 8.72
C LYS A 465 -19.70 3.20 7.48
N ILE A 466 -20.11 3.86 6.40
CA ILE A 466 -19.29 3.94 5.18
C ILE A 466 -18.00 4.73 5.43
N LEU A 467 -18.08 5.91 6.08
CA LEU A 467 -16.91 6.73 6.38
C LEU A 467 -15.89 6.02 7.30
N LEU A 468 -16.37 5.32 8.35
CA LEU A 468 -15.54 4.49 9.20
C LEU A 468 -14.87 3.35 8.42
N ALA A 469 -15.61 2.69 7.53
CA ALA A 469 -15.05 1.63 6.70
C ALA A 469 -14.01 2.15 5.70
N LEU A 470 -14.17 3.36 5.14
CA LEU A 470 -13.15 3.97 4.28
C LEU A 470 -11.82 4.17 5.01
N ILE A 471 -11.82 4.55 6.29
CA ILE A 471 -10.57 4.78 7.04
C ILE A 471 -9.68 3.53 7.11
N ARG A 472 -10.27 2.33 7.27
CA ARG A 472 -9.52 1.07 7.29
C ARG A 472 -9.38 0.39 5.92
N ARG A 473 -10.32 0.66 5.01
CA ARG A 473 -10.56 -0.13 3.79
C ARG A 473 -10.55 0.67 2.48
N SER A 474 -10.20 1.96 2.50
CA SER A 474 -10.12 2.83 1.32
C SER A 474 -9.34 2.16 0.18
N GLY A 475 -9.99 2.06 -0.99
CA GLY A 475 -9.41 1.46 -2.19
C GLY A 475 -9.19 -0.06 -2.17
N LYS A 476 -9.64 -0.81 -1.15
CA LYS A 476 -9.36 -2.26 -1.01
C LYS A 476 -10.48 -3.20 -1.47
N VAL A 477 -11.74 -2.73 -1.53
CA VAL A 477 -12.91 -3.53 -1.92
C VAL A 477 -13.87 -2.71 -2.77
N ASN A 478 -14.56 -3.36 -3.72
CA ASN A 478 -15.59 -2.70 -4.52
C ASN A 478 -16.80 -2.26 -3.66
N PHE A 479 -17.59 -1.33 -4.16
CA PHE A 479 -18.69 -0.73 -3.41
C PHE A 479 -19.78 -1.74 -3.05
N LEU A 480 -20.12 -2.67 -3.96
CA LEU A 480 -21.09 -3.73 -3.72
C LEU A 480 -20.71 -4.63 -2.53
N VAL A 481 -19.45 -5.09 -2.48
CA VAL A 481 -18.90 -5.90 -1.39
C VAL A 481 -18.87 -5.08 -0.10
N LEU A 482 -18.52 -3.79 -0.17
CA LEU A 482 -18.51 -2.91 1.00
C LEU A 482 -19.91 -2.75 1.62
N CYS A 483 -20.95 -2.53 0.80
CA CYS A 483 -22.34 -2.44 1.28
C CYS A 483 -22.82 -3.75 1.89
N ASN A 484 -22.61 -4.87 1.20
CA ASN A 484 -22.98 -6.19 1.73
C ASN A 484 -22.21 -6.55 3.00
N TRP A 485 -20.94 -6.14 3.13
CA TRP A 485 -20.15 -6.27 4.35
C TRP A 485 -20.74 -5.46 5.51
N LEU A 486 -21.14 -4.21 5.26
CA LEU A 486 -21.79 -3.32 6.23
C LEU A 486 -23.25 -3.68 6.54
N GLY A 487 -23.84 -4.65 5.82
CA GLY A 487 -25.25 -5.03 5.96
C GLY A 487 -26.18 -3.92 5.50
N MET A 488 -25.89 -3.30 4.34
CA MET A 488 -26.53 -2.10 3.83
C MET A 488 -27.10 -2.33 2.44
N THR A 489 -28.38 -1.96 2.24
CA THR A 489 -29.02 -2.06 0.92
C THR A 489 -28.45 -1.05 -0.07
N SER A 490 -28.72 -1.24 -1.37
CA SER A 490 -28.36 -0.26 -2.39
C SER A 490 -28.94 1.13 -2.07
N ASP A 491 -30.23 1.20 -1.74
CA ASP A 491 -30.92 2.47 -1.51
C ASP A 491 -30.41 3.19 -0.25
N ASP A 492 -30.16 2.45 0.84
CA ASP A 492 -29.52 2.99 2.04
C ASP A 492 -28.13 3.59 1.74
N ALA A 493 -27.34 2.91 0.91
CA ALA A 493 -25.98 3.32 0.57
C ALA A 493 -25.97 4.59 -0.29
N TYR A 494 -26.83 4.70 -1.31
CA TYR A 494 -26.94 5.92 -2.10
C TYR A 494 -27.64 7.06 -1.34
N ALA A 495 -28.54 6.77 -0.40
CA ALA A 495 -29.08 7.79 0.50
C ALA A 495 -27.97 8.36 1.41
N ALA A 496 -27.16 7.49 2.01
CA ALA A 496 -26.03 7.84 2.87
C ALA A 496 -24.98 8.72 2.17
N LEU A 497 -24.70 8.47 0.89
CA LEU A 497 -23.64 9.19 0.16
C LEU A 497 -24.13 10.37 -0.67
N ARG A 498 -25.44 10.59 -0.81
CA ARG A 498 -26.04 11.62 -1.68
C ARG A 498 -25.46 13.02 -1.47
N HIS A 499 -25.26 13.43 -0.22
CA HIS A 499 -24.74 14.77 0.09
C HIS A 499 -23.21 14.85 0.06
N LEU A 500 -22.52 13.71 -0.05
CA LEU A 500 -21.05 13.61 -0.01
C LEU A 500 -20.39 13.54 -1.40
N LEU A 501 -21.15 13.63 -2.49
CA LEU A 501 -20.65 13.55 -3.87
C LEU A 501 -19.63 14.65 -4.25
N SER A 502 -19.52 15.71 -3.44
CA SER A 502 -18.49 16.76 -3.58
C SER A 502 -17.13 16.40 -2.97
N VAL A 503 -17.08 15.36 -2.13
CA VAL A 503 -15.88 14.90 -1.39
C VAL A 503 -15.54 13.42 -1.65
N LEU A 504 -16.52 12.63 -2.12
CA LEU A 504 -16.39 11.22 -2.49
C LEU A 504 -16.72 11.00 -3.96
N ASP A 505 -15.84 10.27 -4.66
CA ASP A 505 -16.11 9.62 -5.94
C ASP A 505 -16.87 8.33 -5.65
N VAL A 506 -18.16 8.31 -6.00
CA VAL A 506 -19.10 7.21 -5.70
C VAL A 506 -19.58 6.63 -7.02
N PRO A 507 -19.39 5.32 -7.27
CA PRO A 507 -19.72 4.74 -8.55
C PRO A 507 -21.24 4.60 -8.76
N GLY A 508 -21.64 4.45 -10.03
CA GLY A 508 -23.02 4.12 -10.39
C GLY A 508 -23.45 2.74 -9.88
N ARG A 509 -24.77 2.50 -9.81
CA ARG A 509 -25.36 1.23 -9.32
C ARG A 509 -24.92 0.02 -10.15
N ASP A 510 -24.79 0.24 -11.45
CA ASP A 510 -24.30 -0.66 -12.48
C ASP A 510 -22.79 -0.97 -12.37
N GLU A 511 -21.99 -0.03 -11.87
CA GLU A 511 -20.53 -0.15 -11.78
C GLU A 511 -20.02 -0.48 -10.35
N ALA A 512 -20.93 -0.63 -9.38
CA ALA A 512 -20.62 -0.82 -7.97
C ALA A 512 -19.81 -2.10 -7.65
N HIS A 513 -19.87 -3.12 -8.51
CA HIS A 513 -19.04 -4.34 -8.38
C HIS A 513 -17.66 -4.23 -9.07
N LYS A 514 -17.48 -3.27 -9.98
CA LYS A 514 -16.22 -3.07 -10.71
C LYS A 514 -15.28 -2.09 -10.02
N THR A 515 -15.84 -1.20 -9.20
CA THR A 515 -15.14 0.01 -8.72
C THR A 515 -15.32 0.22 -7.21
N VAL A 516 -14.42 1.01 -6.64
CA VAL A 516 -14.33 1.33 -5.20
C VAL A 516 -14.79 2.76 -4.97
N ILE A 517 -15.35 3.08 -3.80
CA ILE A 517 -15.47 4.49 -3.39
C ILE A 517 -14.07 5.06 -3.19
N ARG A 518 -13.84 6.29 -3.65
CA ARG A 518 -12.60 7.04 -3.42
C ARG A 518 -12.88 8.38 -2.77
N CYS A 519 -11.96 8.85 -1.94
CA CYS A 519 -11.98 10.25 -1.51
C CYS A 519 -11.27 11.10 -2.56
N PHE A 520 -11.87 12.23 -2.98
CA PHE A 520 -11.20 13.14 -3.92
C PHE A 520 -9.92 13.72 -3.30
N HIS A 521 -9.93 14.02 -2.00
CA HIS A 521 -8.80 14.59 -1.28
C HIS A 521 -8.63 13.98 0.11
N LYS A 522 -7.39 13.67 0.48
CA LYS A 522 -7.01 13.22 1.84
C LYS A 522 -7.45 14.20 2.94
N SER A 523 -7.55 15.49 2.64
CA SER A 523 -8.00 16.54 3.57
C SER A 523 -9.36 16.29 4.20
N PHE A 524 -10.27 15.59 3.51
CA PHE A 524 -11.56 15.21 4.07
C PHE A 524 -11.43 14.08 5.11
N ILE A 525 -10.60 13.08 4.82
CA ILE A 525 -10.24 12.04 5.80
C ILE A 525 -9.51 12.64 6.99
N ASP A 526 -8.51 13.51 6.76
CA ASP A 526 -7.81 14.20 7.85
C ASP A 526 -8.78 15.02 8.75
N TYR A 527 -9.86 15.56 8.17
CA TYR A 527 -10.87 16.34 8.88
C TYR A 527 -11.76 15.45 9.75
N ILE A 528 -12.38 14.41 9.18
CA ILE A 528 -13.26 13.52 9.96
C ILE A 528 -12.48 12.73 11.03
N SER A 529 -11.20 12.43 10.77
CA SER A 529 -10.33 11.71 11.72
C SER A 529 -9.78 12.56 12.86
N ASP A 530 -9.87 13.89 12.77
CA ASP A 530 -9.42 14.79 13.84
C ASP A 530 -10.60 15.24 14.71
N PRO A 531 -10.71 14.78 15.98
CA PRO A 531 -11.79 15.15 16.89
C PRO A 531 -11.83 16.65 17.17
N THR A 532 -10.70 17.36 17.09
CA THR A 532 -10.61 18.80 17.40
C THR A 532 -11.10 19.67 16.25
N ARG A 533 -11.15 19.12 15.03
CA ARG A 533 -11.57 19.83 13.82
C ARG A 533 -13.03 19.56 13.46
N SER A 534 -13.44 18.29 13.45
CA SER A 534 -14.77 17.89 13.00
C SER A 534 -15.78 17.58 14.10
N GLY A 535 -15.29 17.21 15.30
CA GLY A 535 -16.13 16.58 16.32
C GLY A 535 -16.80 15.27 15.89
N PHE A 536 -16.44 14.71 14.73
CA PHE A 536 -17.15 13.59 14.11
C PHE A 536 -17.02 12.31 14.94
N SER A 537 -15.84 12.02 15.46
CA SER A 537 -15.57 10.90 16.37
C SER A 537 -14.52 11.31 17.39
N SER A 538 -14.63 10.83 18.64
CA SER A 538 -13.60 11.00 19.66
C SER A 538 -12.39 10.07 19.45
N ASN A 539 -12.57 8.93 18.79
CA ASN A 539 -11.52 8.00 18.42
C ASN A 539 -11.95 7.16 17.21
N ILE A 540 -11.74 7.72 16.01
CA ILE A 540 -12.28 7.16 14.78
C ILE A 540 -11.66 5.80 14.42
N GLU A 541 -10.39 5.58 14.76
CA GLU A 541 -9.68 4.32 14.56
C GLU A 541 -10.27 3.21 15.41
N HIS A 542 -10.67 3.52 16.65
CA HIS A 542 -11.37 2.57 17.51
C HIS A 542 -12.76 2.25 16.97
N GLU A 543 -13.57 3.25 16.62
CA GLU A 543 -14.90 3.01 16.04
C GLU A 543 -14.85 2.20 14.73
N ALA A 544 -13.92 2.53 13.84
CA ALA A 544 -13.74 1.80 12.59
C ALA A 544 -13.24 0.36 12.83
N TYR A 545 -12.39 0.15 13.84
CA TYR A 545 -11.95 -1.18 14.25
C TYR A 545 -13.10 -2.01 14.84
N GLN A 546 -13.97 -1.43 15.69
CA GLN A 546 -15.14 -2.14 16.20
C GLN A 546 -16.12 -2.52 15.08
N LEU A 547 -16.38 -1.60 14.14
CA LEU A 547 -17.21 -1.90 12.97
C LEU A 547 -16.62 -3.05 12.12
N GLU A 548 -15.29 -3.10 11.96
CA GLU A 548 -14.61 -4.21 11.28
C GLU A 548 -14.76 -5.54 12.04
N VAL A 549 -14.65 -5.52 13.38
CA VAL A 549 -14.88 -6.67 14.26
C VAL A 549 -16.33 -7.18 14.14
N ASP A 550 -17.32 -6.30 14.29
CA ASP A 550 -18.74 -6.64 14.24
C ASP A 550 -19.14 -7.26 12.90
N CYS A 551 -18.72 -6.65 11.78
CA CYS A 551 -18.96 -7.21 10.46
C CYS A 551 -18.25 -8.56 10.27
N THR A 552 -17.01 -8.72 10.76
CA THR A 552 -16.26 -9.97 10.67
C THR A 552 -16.97 -11.11 11.40
N PHE A 553 -17.41 -10.88 12.65
CA PHE A 553 -18.11 -11.89 13.43
C PHE A 553 -19.53 -12.17 12.93
N ARG A 554 -20.20 -11.21 12.29
CA ARG A 554 -21.45 -11.49 11.55
C ARG A 554 -21.23 -12.53 10.45
N ILE A 555 -20.20 -12.37 9.61
CA ILE A 555 -19.90 -13.32 8.53
C ILE A 555 -19.55 -14.72 9.07
N PHE A 556 -18.81 -14.82 10.19
CA PHE A 556 -18.55 -16.12 10.81
C PHE A 556 -19.76 -16.73 11.52
N LYS A 557 -20.73 -15.93 11.96
CA LYS A 557 -22.01 -16.44 12.48
C LYS A 557 -22.87 -17.04 11.36
N GLU A 558 -22.82 -16.45 10.17
CA GLU A 558 -23.54 -16.92 8.98
C GLU A 558 -22.84 -18.15 8.33
N ALA A 559 -21.50 -18.18 8.30
CA ALA A 559 -20.71 -19.27 7.70
C ALA A 559 -19.60 -19.84 8.63
N PRO A 560 -19.94 -20.45 9.78
CA PRO A 560 -18.95 -20.94 10.74
C PRO A 560 -18.03 -22.03 10.15
N ASP A 561 -18.60 -22.97 9.39
CA ASP A 561 -17.87 -24.08 8.74
C ASP A 561 -17.32 -23.69 7.35
N GLY A 562 -17.33 -22.40 7.04
CA GLY A 562 -16.80 -21.81 5.82
C GLY A 562 -17.61 -22.10 4.56
N ILE A 563 -16.95 -22.02 3.41
CA ILE A 563 -17.63 -21.90 2.11
C ILE A 563 -17.51 -23.16 1.24
N SER A 564 -18.66 -23.57 0.69
CA SER A 564 -18.79 -24.44 -0.48
C SER A 564 -19.47 -23.67 -1.62
N LEU A 565 -18.73 -23.36 -2.69
CA LEU A 565 -19.23 -22.71 -3.91
C LEU A 565 -18.71 -23.44 -5.15
N ASN A 566 -19.39 -23.28 -6.29
CA ASN A 566 -19.22 -24.13 -7.48
C ASN A 566 -17.80 -24.11 -8.09
N ALA A 567 -17.49 -25.13 -8.91
CA ALA A 567 -16.13 -25.49 -9.31
C ALA A 567 -15.41 -24.55 -10.30
N SER A 568 -16.06 -23.49 -10.80
CA SER A 568 -15.58 -22.64 -11.90
C SER A 568 -14.63 -21.52 -11.50
N ASP A 569 -14.56 -21.14 -10.22
CA ASP A 569 -13.77 -19.98 -9.79
C ASP A 569 -12.29 -20.35 -9.60
N TYR A 570 -11.45 -19.78 -10.46
CA TYR A 570 -10.01 -20.01 -10.54
C TYR A 570 -9.27 -19.63 -9.23
N ASN A 571 -8.74 -20.64 -8.53
CA ASN A 571 -7.83 -20.57 -7.37
C ASN A 571 -8.25 -19.76 -6.12
N TYR A 572 -8.38 -20.45 -4.98
CA TYR A 572 -8.79 -19.92 -3.66
C TYR A 572 -7.65 -19.21 -2.89
N THR A 573 -6.85 -18.42 -3.58
CA THR A 573 -5.83 -17.58 -2.93
C THR A 573 -6.47 -16.36 -2.27
N ILE A 574 -5.79 -15.76 -1.30
CA ILE A 574 -6.19 -14.45 -0.72
C ILE A 574 -5.51 -13.29 -1.49
N HIS A 575 -5.03 -13.51 -2.72
CA HIS A 575 -4.38 -12.49 -3.55
C HIS A 575 -5.28 -11.29 -3.88
N ASP A 576 -6.61 -11.51 -4.01
CA ASP A 576 -7.59 -10.53 -4.49
C ASP A 576 -7.65 -9.21 -3.70
N PHE A 577 -7.05 -9.15 -2.50
CA PHE A 577 -7.13 -8.01 -1.58
C PHE A 577 -5.91 -7.08 -1.60
N ASN A 578 -4.99 -7.24 -2.57
CA ASN A 578 -3.79 -6.41 -2.80
C ASN A 578 -2.76 -6.33 -1.64
N MET A 579 -3.04 -6.95 -0.49
CA MET A 579 -2.14 -7.10 0.65
C MET A 579 -1.53 -8.51 0.67
N SER A 580 -0.22 -8.56 0.92
CA SER A 580 0.67 -9.73 0.96
C SER A 580 0.00 -11.11 0.96
N GLU A 581 0.27 -11.95 -0.06
CA GLU A 581 -0.25 -13.33 -0.17
C GLU A 581 -0.10 -14.10 1.14
N ILE A 582 -1.19 -14.32 1.86
CA ILE A 582 -1.14 -15.07 3.12
C ILE A 582 -1.20 -16.58 2.85
N GLY A 583 -1.77 -17.00 1.72
CA GLY A 583 -1.84 -18.39 1.26
C GLY A 583 -3.09 -18.73 0.46
N GLU A 584 -3.37 -20.04 0.36
CA GLU A 584 -4.53 -20.64 -0.29
C GLU A 584 -5.51 -21.17 0.76
N LEU A 585 -6.74 -20.68 0.73
CA LEU A 585 -7.82 -21.12 1.60
C LEU A 585 -8.43 -22.43 1.08
N ALA A 586 -8.67 -23.39 1.97
CA ALA A 586 -9.37 -24.62 1.67
C ALA A 586 -10.89 -24.38 1.59
N ARG A 587 -11.53 -24.98 0.59
CA ARG A 587 -13.00 -25.13 0.55
C ARG A 587 -13.47 -25.96 1.75
N GLY A 588 -14.65 -25.63 2.27
CA GLY A 588 -15.27 -26.37 3.36
C GLY A 588 -16.43 -27.24 2.86
N PRO A 589 -17.04 -28.02 3.75
CA PRO A 589 -18.39 -28.56 3.52
C PRO A 589 -19.47 -27.46 3.59
N GLY A 590 -19.10 -26.23 3.95
CA GLY A 590 -19.91 -25.36 4.79
C GLY A 590 -20.91 -24.44 4.11
N THR A 591 -21.70 -23.82 4.99
CA THR A 591 -22.86 -22.96 4.79
C THR A 591 -22.56 -21.59 4.17
N GLY A 592 -21.54 -21.47 3.32
CA GLY A 592 -21.19 -20.21 2.64
C GLY A 592 -22.32 -19.60 1.79
N ALA A 593 -23.31 -20.41 1.41
CA ALA A 593 -24.53 -19.94 0.76
C ALA A 593 -25.42 -19.09 1.71
N ASP A 594 -25.33 -19.30 3.01
CA ASP A 594 -26.16 -18.67 4.05
C ASP A 594 -25.67 -17.25 4.40
N ILE A 595 -24.50 -16.84 3.89
CA ILE A 595 -24.02 -15.46 3.99
C ILE A 595 -25.06 -14.53 3.36
N SER A 596 -25.56 -13.60 4.18
CA SER A 596 -26.65 -12.70 3.79
C SER A 596 -26.14 -11.59 2.87
N LEU A 597 -26.87 -11.39 1.77
CA LEU A 597 -26.65 -10.26 0.86
C LEU A 597 -27.80 -9.27 1.03
N THR A 598 -27.45 -8.04 1.35
CA THR A 598 -28.36 -6.89 1.46
C THR A 598 -28.47 -6.13 0.13
N TRP A 599 -27.58 -6.42 -0.80
CA TRP A 599 -27.61 -5.98 -2.18
C TRP A 599 -27.13 -7.15 -3.08
N PRO A 600 -28.05 -8.05 -3.47
CA PRO A 600 -27.78 -9.10 -4.45
C PRO A 600 -27.72 -8.53 -5.88
N LEU A 601 -27.16 -9.30 -6.82
CA LEU A 601 -27.15 -9.02 -8.25
C LEU A 601 -28.00 -10.02 -9.04
N ASP A 602 -28.65 -9.54 -10.10
CA ASP A 602 -29.34 -10.38 -11.07
C ASP A 602 -28.36 -11.25 -11.89
N GLU A 603 -28.83 -12.43 -12.32
CA GLU A 603 -28.05 -13.36 -13.15
C GLU A 603 -27.80 -12.77 -14.55
N GLY A 604 -26.56 -12.30 -14.79
CA GLY A 604 -26.15 -11.75 -16.10
C GLY A 604 -24.85 -10.93 -16.07
N ASN A 605 -24.38 -10.50 -14.90
CA ASN A 605 -23.14 -9.73 -14.76
C ASN A 605 -21.87 -10.60 -14.75
N ASP A 606 -20.72 -9.96 -14.98
CA ASP A 606 -19.36 -10.50 -14.81
C ASP A 606 -18.96 -10.73 -13.34
N TRP A 607 -19.87 -10.36 -12.42
CA TRP A 607 -19.79 -10.56 -10.99
C TRP A 607 -21.07 -11.24 -10.49
N THR A 608 -20.92 -12.19 -9.57
CA THR A 608 -22.02 -13.01 -9.06
C THR A 608 -22.16 -12.89 -7.54
N ASP A 609 -23.34 -13.17 -7.01
CA ASP A 609 -23.58 -13.22 -5.56
C ASP A 609 -22.65 -14.20 -4.83
N ASN A 610 -22.36 -15.35 -5.45
CA ASN A 610 -21.38 -16.31 -4.95
C ASN A 610 -19.99 -15.68 -4.82
N ARG A 611 -19.56 -14.86 -5.79
CA ARG A 611 -18.31 -14.11 -5.73
C ARG A 611 -18.35 -13.05 -4.63
N THR A 612 -19.46 -12.34 -4.43
CA THR A 612 -19.65 -11.41 -3.31
C THR A 612 -19.48 -12.10 -1.95
N LYS A 613 -20.20 -13.20 -1.72
CA LYS A 613 -20.12 -14.02 -0.48
C LYS A 613 -18.70 -14.54 -0.24
N LEU A 614 -18.04 -15.04 -1.29
CA LEU A 614 -16.66 -15.51 -1.23
C LEU A 614 -15.68 -14.40 -0.82
N VAL A 615 -15.80 -13.22 -1.42
CA VAL A 615 -14.94 -12.07 -1.11
C VAL A 615 -15.18 -11.59 0.33
N MET A 616 -16.43 -11.52 0.80
CA MET A 616 -16.75 -11.19 2.20
C MET A 616 -16.15 -12.18 3.19
N TYR A 617 -16.16 -13.49 2.90
CA TYR A 617 -15.57 -14.48 3.80
C TYR A 617 -14.04 -14.51 3.75
N LYS A 618 -13.42 -14.43 2.56
CA LYS A 618 -11.95 -14.25 2.44
C LYS A 618 -11.50 -13.01 3.23
N LEU A 619 -12.31 -11.94 3.20
CA LEU A 619 -12.08 -10.74 3.99
C LEU A 619 -12.21 -10.97 5.50
N ALA A 620 -13.25 -11.67 5.96
CA ALA A 620 -13.39 -12.02 7.37
C ALA A 620 -12.17 -12.80 7.89
N ILE A 621 -11.67 -13.77 7.11
CA ILE A 621 -10.42 -14.50 7.41
C ILE A 621 -9.22 -13.55 7.44
N LEU A 622 -9.09 -12.64 6.48
CA LEU A 622 -7.99 -11.67 6.39
C LEU A 622 -7.92 -10.79 7.65
N ASN A 623 -9.05 -10.26 8.11
CA ASN A 623 -9.14 -9.44 9.32
C ASN A 623 -8.70 -10.22 10.58
N VAL A 624 -9.04 -11.53 10.68
CA VAL A 624 -8.55 -12.38 11.78
C VAL A 624 -7.04 -12.54 11.74
N VAL A 625 -6.47 -12.82 10.56
CA VAL A 625 -5.02 -13.03 10.41
C VAL A 625 -4.25 -11.75 10.74
N GLU A 626 -4.71 -10.60 10.25
CA GLU A 626 -4.13 -9.30 10.60
C GLU A 626 -4.32 -8.98 12.08
N GLY A 627 -5.49 -9.29 12.64
CA GLY A 627 -5.75 -9.18 14.06
C GLY A 627 -4.76 -9.95 14.92
N ILE A 628 -4.51 -11.22 14.58
CA ILE A 628 -3.53 -12.08 15.27
C ILE A 628 -2.11 -11.49 15.12
N ARG A 629 -1.72 -11.06 13.91
CA ARG A 629 -0.41 -10.45 13.63
C ARG A 629 -0.17 -9.19 14.47
N ASP A 630 -1.19 -8.34 14.57
CA ASP A 630 -1.14 -7.05 15.28
C ASP A 630 -1.49 -7.16 16.78
N GLY A 631 -1.71 -8.38 17.30
CA GLY A 631 -2.03 -8.63 18.71
C GLY A 631 -3.40 -8.11 19.16
N LYS A 632 -4.37 -8.01 18.24
CA LYS A 632 -5.71 -7.49 18.47
C LYS A 632 -6.60 -8.53 19.17
N THR A 633 -6.86 -8.31 20.46
CA THR A 633 -7.53 -9.26 21.36
C THR A 633 -8.85 -9.84 20.84
N ALA A 634 -9.69 -9.07 20.14
CA ALA A 634 -10.95 -9.56 19.58
C ALA A 634 -10.77 -10.72 18.57
N PHE A 635 -9.64 -10.76 17.87
CA PHE A 635 -9.31 -11.80 16.89
C PHE A 635 -8.38 -12.89 17.44
N CYS A 636 -7.93 -12.78 18.70
CA CYS A 636 -7.10 -13.76 19.39
C CYS A 636 -7.93 -14.79 20.19
N THR A 637 -9.17 -15.08 19.75
CA THR A 637 -10.09 -16.02 20.40
C THR A 637 -9.87 -17.45 19.91
N GLU A 638 -10.34 -18.45 20.69
CA GLU A 638 -10.29 -19.86 20.31
C GLU A 638 -10.87 -20.08 18.91
N ALA A 639 -12.08 -19.59 18.65
CA ALA A 639 -12.78 -19.77 17.38
C ALA A 639 -11.95 -19.22 16.21
N CYS A 640 -11.35 -18.04 16.37
CA CYS A 640 -10.47 -17.44 15.36
C CYS A 640 -9.21 -18.28 15.12
N ILE A 641 -8.56 -18.78 16.18
CA ILE A 641 -7.37 -19.63 16.12
C ILE A 641 -7.68 -20.98 15.46
N ARG A 642 -8.80 -21.63 15.81
CA ARG A 642 -9.32 -22.83 15.14
C ARG A 642 -9.57 -22.58 13.66
N LEU A 643 -10.14 -21.43 13.31
CA LEU A 643 -10.43 -21.08 11.94
C LEU A 643 -9.14 -20.92 11.12
N VAL A 644 -8.18 -20.09 11.56
CA VAL A 644 -6.94 -19.89 10.80
C VAL A 644 -5.98 -21.10 10.85
N THR A 645 -6.17 -22.05 11.77
CA THR A 645 -5.43 -23.33 11.76
C THR A 645 -6.08 -24.38 10.86
N SER A 646 -7.41 -24.48 10.81
CA SER A 646 -8.12 -25.56 10.11
C SER A 646 -8.51 -25.28 8.64
N ARG A 647 -8.40 -24.02 8.18
CA ARG A 647 -8.99 -23.59 6.90
C ARG A 647 -8.05 -23.42 5.71
N TRP A 648 -6.79 -23.85 5.76
CA TRP A 648 -5.82 -23.56 4.70
C TRP A 648 -5.38 -24.80 3.94
N ARG A 649 -5.29 -24.67 2.60
CA ARG A 649 -4.65 -25.67 1.74
C ARG A 649 -3.14 -25.47 1.70
N ARG A 650 -2.70 -24.21 1.68
CA ARG A 650 -1.30 -23.80 1.68
C ARG A 650 -1.16 -22.50 2.47
N TYR A 651 -0.17 -22.42 3.35
CA TYR A 651 0.25 -21.15 3.96
C TYR A 651 1.41 -20.54 3.16
N ASN A 652 1.46 -19.22 3.08
CA ASN A 652 2.68 -18.51 2.67
C ASN A 652 3.52 -18.21 3.92
N SER A 653 4.66 -18.89 4.05
CA SER A 653 5.54 -18.81 5.22
C SER A 653 6.22 -17.45 5.43
N SER A 654 6.22 -16.57 4.43
CA SER A 654 6.74 -15.21 4.57
C SER A 654 5.70 -14.19 5.07
N HIS A 655 4.40 -14.53 5.05
CA HIS A 655 3.33 -13.57 5.33
C HIS A 655 2.30 -14.05 6.37
N PHE A 656 2.09 -15.35 6.53
CA PHE A 656 1.21 -15.86 7.59
C PHE A 656 1.87 -15.66 8.97
N PRO A 657 1.15 -15.13 9.99
CA PRO A 657 1.69 -14.79 11.31
C PRO A 657 1.86 -16.04 12.20
N PHE A 658 2.76 -16.92 11.76
CA PHE A 658 3.00 -18.20 12.40
C PHE A 658 3.51 -18.05 13.84
N TRP A 659 4.40 -17.09 14.11
CA TRP A 659 4.96 -16.90 15.46
C TRP A 659 3.94 -16.31 16.45
N GLU A 660 3.06 -15.42 16.00
CA GLU A 660 1.99 -14.84 16.81
C GLU A 660 0.92 -15.89 17.11
N LEU A 661 0.51 -16.66 16.10
CA LEU A 661 -0.41 -17.79 16.26
C LEU A 661 0.14 -18.83 17.24
N GLN A 662 1.42 -19.18 17.13
CA GLN A 662 2.09 -20.07 18.07
C GLN A 662 2.05 -19.50 19.49
N ARG A 663 2.45 -18.23 19.68
CA ARG A 663 2.47 -17.61 21.01
C ARG A 663 1.10 -17.71 21.68
N LEU A 664 0.02 -17.39 20.97
CA LEU A 664 -1.35 -17.50 21.48
C LEU A 664 -1.73 -18.96 21.78
N ALA A 665 -1.42 -19.89 20.88
CA ALA A 665 -1.73 -21.31 21.05
C ALA A 665 -1.12 -21.92 22.31
N PHE A 666 0.12 -21.58 22.65
CA PHE A 666 0.80 -22.14 23.82
C PHE A 666 0.71 -21.26 25.08
N GLU A 667 0.01 -20.12 25.01
CA GLU A 667 -0.17 -19.22 26.15
C GLU A 667 -0.97 -19.90 27.28
N SER A 668 -0.47 -19.79 28.51
CA SER A 668 -0.97 -20.54 29.67
C SER A 668 -2.46 -20.32 29.96
N SER A 669 -2.99 -19.16 29.57
CA SER A 669 -4.39 -18.76 29.73
C SER A 669 -5.37 -19.50 28.81
N GLN A 670 -4.94 -19.89 27.60
CA GLN A 670 -5.80 -20.53 26.58
C GLN A 670 -5.52 -22.03 26.42
N ARG A 671 -4.34 -22.49 26.81
CA ARG A 671 -3.84 -23.88 26.65
C ARG A 671 -4.84 -24.97 27.09
N HIS A 672 -5.53 -24.79 28.22
CA HIS A 672 -6.47 -25.79 28.74
C HIS A 672 -7.67 -26.02 27.80
N GLU A 673 -8.29 -24.93 27.34
CA GLU A 673 -9.43 -25.00 26.43
C GLU A 673 -8.98 -25.53 25.05
N PHE A 674 -7.78 -25.17 24.58
CA PHE A 674 -7.24 -25.67 23.31
C PHE A 674 -6.90 -27.17 23.34
N MET A 675 -6.46 -27.70 24.49
CA MET A 675 -6.32 -29.15 24.70
C MET A 675 -7.68 -29.85 24.71
N LYS A 676 -8.69 -29.28 25.39
CA LYS A 676 -10.04 -29.82 25.50
C LYS A 676 -10.76 -29.92 24.14
N HIS A 677 -10.57 -28.96 23.24
CA HIS A 677 -11.10 -29.00 21.87
C HIS A 677 -10.17 -29.71 20.86
N GLY A 678 -9.08 -30.33 21.32
CA GLY A 678 -8.17 -31.11 20.47
C GLY A 678 -7.35 -30.30 19.46
N ILE A 679 -7.30 -28.97 19.61
CA ILE A 679 -6.47 -28.04 18.82
C ILE A 679 -5.00 -28.30 19.14
N LEU A 680 -4.71 -28.37 20.44
CA LEU A 680 -3.46 -28.89 20.96
C LEU A 680 -3.64 -30.37 21.27
N LYS A 681 -2.61 -31.16 20.99
CA LYS A 681 -2.50 -32.55 21.42
C LYS A 681 -1.22 -32.74 22.22
N GLN A 682 -1.27 -33.58 23.25
CA GLN A 682 -0.07 -34.06 23.92
C GLN A 682 0.32 -35.43 23.37
N ILE A 683 1.58 -35.61 23.01
CA ILE A 683 2.15 -36.89 22.60
C ILE A 683 3.37 -37.23 23.45
N PRO A 684 3.65 -38.51 23.75
CA PRO A 684 4.92 -38.91 24.35
C PRO A 684 6.11 -38.55 23.45
N PHE A 685 7.19 -38.07 24.04
CA PHE A 685 8.46 -37.82 23.35
C PHE A 685 9.03 -39.12 22.74
N LYS A 686 8.81 -40.26 23.40
CA LYS A 686 9.18 -41.60 22.95
C LYS A 686 8.61 -41.94 21.56
N GLY A 687 9.47 -41.88 20.55
CA GLY A 687 9.11 -42.12 19.14
C GLY A 687 8.97 -40.86 18.30
N PHE A 688 8.97 -39.67 18.91
CA PHE A 688 9.05 -38.41 18.18
C PHE A 688 10.45 -38.26 17.56
N ARG A 689 10.50 -38.23 16.23
CA ARG A 689 11.71 -37.86 15.48
C ARG A 689 11.53 -36.47 14.89
N LEU A 690 12.51 -35.60 15.12
CA LEU A 690 12.60 -34.32 14.40
C LEU A 690 12.61 -34.56 12.89
N PRO A 691 11.65 -34.03 12.10
CA PRO A 691 11.50 -34.36 10.68
C PRO A 691 12.77 -34.01 9.88
N SER A 692 13.39 -34.98 9.22
CA SER A 692 14.75 -34.90 8.65
C SER A 692 14.94 -33.92 7.47
N GLY A 693 13.95 -33.09 7.14
CA GLY A 693 14.04 -32.04 6.13
C GLY A 693 14.75 -30.76 6.59
N ASN A 694 15.15 -29.95 5.61
CA ASN A 694 15.85 -28.67 5.79
C ASN A 694 14.95 -27.54 6.31
N ASP A 695 13.65 -27.55 6.00
CA ASP A 695 12.71 -26.48 6.38
C ASP A 695 12.30 -26.56 7.86
N ARG A 696 13.11 -25.97 8.74
CA ARG A 696 12.76 -25.76 10.15
C ARG A 696 13.13 -24.37 10.64
N ALA A 697 12.23 -23.76 11.38
CA ALA A 697 12.53 -22.61 12.22
C ALA A 697 12.32 -23.00 13.68
N ILE A 698 13.29 -22.66 14.53
CA ILE A 698 13.31 -23.05 15.93
C ILE A 698 13.41 -21.77 16.75
N LYS A 699 12.41 -21.49 17.60
CA LYS A 699 12.46 -20.39 18.55
C LYS A 699 12.72 -20.95 19.93
N MET A 700 13.60 -20.31 20.68
CA MET A 700 14.01 -20.79 22.00
C MET A 700 13.87 -19.68 23.03
N GLN A 701 13.23 -19.99 24.15
CA GLN A 701 13.22 -19.17 25.35
C GLN A 701 14.05 -19.85 26.44
N PHE A 702 14.86 -19.05 27.11
CA PHE A 702 15.49 -19.39 28.37
C PHE A 702 14.81 -18.60 29.49
N ARG A 703 14.43 -19.28 30.57
CA ARG A 703 14.05 -18.61 31.81
C ARG A 703 14.99 -19.00 32.93
N ARG A 704 15.47 -18.01 33.67
CA ARG A 704 16.36 -18.24 34.80
C ARG A 704 15.52 -18.36 36.08
N PRO A 705 15.75 -19.38 36.92
CA PRO A 705 15.10 -19.46 38.21
C PRO A 705 15.49 -18.28 39.10
N VAL A 706 14.54 -17.84 39.94
CA VAL A 706 14.69 -16.72 40.90
C VAL A 706 15.83 -16.95 41.90
N VAL A 707 16.26 -18.20 42.11
CA VAL A 707 17.33 -18.57 43.04
C VAL A 707 18.71 -18.38 42.41
N SER A 708 19.44 -17.37 42.89
CA SER A 708 20.79 -17.02 42.44
C SER A 708 21.84 -18.09 42.79
N ARG A 709 22.07 -19.05 41.88
CA ARG A 709 23.29 -19.87 41.90
C ARG A 709 24.47 -19.08 41.28
N PRO A 710 25.64 -18.98 41.96
CA PRO A 710 26.78 -18.17 41.47
C PRO A 710 27.44 -18.70 40.18
N HIS A 711 27.35 -20.00 39.94
CA HIS A 711 27.99 -20.68 38.82
C HIS A 711 27.00 -21.59 38.09
N LEU A 712 26.12 -20.98 37.29
CA LEU A 712 25.62 -21.65 36.10
C LEU A 712 26.74 -21.55 35.03
N PRO A 713 27.20 -22.66 34.43
CA PRO A 713 28.12 -22.57 33.31
C PRO A 713 27.38 -21.89 32.15
N ASP A 714 27.84 -20.71 31.69
CA ASP A 714 27.22 -20.00 30.55
C ASP A 714 27.24 -20.95 29.34
N PRO A 715 26.10 -21.55 28.95
CA PRO A 715 26.08 -22.60 27.94
C PRO A 715 25.99 -22.02 26.53
N TRP A 716 25.94 -20.69 26.41
CA TRP A 716 25.88 -20.00 25.14
C TRP A 716 27.28 -19.57 24.70
N THR A 717 27.83 -20.25 23.71
CA THR A 717 29.20 -19.98 23.29
C THR A 717 29.36 -18.51 22.82
N PRO A 718 30.42 -17.78 23.26
CA PRO A 718 30.70 -16.42 22.78
C PRO A 718 30.95 -16.33 21.26
N LYS A 719 31.10 -17.48 20.59
CA LYS A 719 31.23 -17.61 19.12
C LYS A 719 29.86 -17.54 18.40
N CYS A 720 28.76 -17.59 19.14
CA CYS A 720 27.41 -17.60 18.59
C CYS A 720 26.92 -16.16 18.28
N LYS A 721 26.50 -15.92 17.04
CA LYS A 721 26.11 -14.58 16.54
C LYS A 721 24.61 -14.25 16.62
N HIS A 722 23.75 -15.14 17.14
CA HIS A 722 22.31 -14.84 17.18
C HIS A 722 22.00 -13.70 18.15
N GLU A 723 21.06 -12.85 17.75
CA GLU A 723 20.56 -11.74 18.53
C GLU A 723 19.64 -12.26 19.66
N ARG A 724 19.88 -11.81 20.90
CA ARG A 724 19.04 -12.13 22.06
C ARG A 724 18.05 -11.01 22.29
N ALA A 725 16.75 -11.31 22.23
CA ALA A 725 15.68 -10.38 22.58
C ALA A 725 15.23 -10.62 24.03
N GLY A 726 15.38 -9.61 24.88
CA GLY A 726 15.04 -9.66 26.31
C GLY A 726 15.87 -8.70 27.15
N LYS A 727 15.73 -8.75 28.48
CA LYS A 727 16.64 -8.06 29.40
C LYS A 727 17.92 -8.89 29.52
N TRP A 728 18.93 -8.56 28.73
CA TRP A 728 20.21 -9.26 28.81
C TRP A 728 21.39 -8.29 28.91
N LYS A 729 22.27 -8.54 29.88
CA LYS A 729 23.62 -7.93 29.95
C LYS A 729 24.63 -9.03 30.26
N LYS A 730 25.87 -8.88 29.79
CA LYS A 730 26.97 -9.80 30.08
C LYS A 730 27.19 -9.89 31.61
N GLY A 731 26.94 -11.04 32.21
CA GLY A 731 27.00 -11.27 33.67
C GLY A 731 25.69 -11.06 34.43
N MET A 732 24.62 -10.65 33.75
CA MET A 732 23.25 -10.53 34.27
C MET A 732 22.30 -11.21 33.28
N ASP A 733 22.32 -12.54 33.27
CA ASP A 733 21.41 -13.36 32.47
C ASP A 733 20.04 -13.42 33.16
N GLU A 734 19.15 -12.47 32.82
CA GLU A 734 17.70 -12.55 33.04
C GLU A 734 17.00 -13.11 31.77
N ASP A 735 15.72 -13.44 31.87
CA ASP A 735 14.94 -14.12 30.81
C ASP A 735 15.14 -13.53 29.40
N TRP A 736 15.46 -14.41 28.44
CA TRP A 736 15.76 -14.03 27.06
C TRP A 736 15.23 -15.03 26.05
N THR A 737 15.05 -14.55 24.82
CA THR A 737 14.63 -15.35 23.67
C THR A 737 15.59 -15.18 22.50
N THR A 738 15.72 -16.20 21.67
CA THR A 738 16.49 -16.18 20.41
C THR A 738 15.75 -16.99 19.35
N GLU A 739 15.99 -16.65 18.10
CA GLU A 739 15.53 -17.44 16.95
C GLU A 739 16.72 -18.17 16.31
N LEU A 740 16.49 -19.41 15.87
CA LEU A 740 17.42 -20.33 15.23
C LEU A 740 16.76 -20.83 13.95
N VAL A 741 16.98 -20.14 12.83
CA VAL A 741 16.47 -20.58 11.54
C VAL A 741 17.47 -21.55 10.92
N THR A 742 17.03 -22.76 10.55
CA THR A 742 17.94 -23.76 9.94
C THR A 742 18.11 -23.57 8.43
N VAL A 743 17.25 -22.74 7.82
CA VAL A 743 17.35 -22.25 6.44
C VAL A 743 17.75 -20.78 6.44
N ALA A 744 18.81 -20.42 5.71
CA ALA A 744 19.28 -19.05 5.67
C ALA A 744 18.34 -18.15 4.84
N ARG A 745 17.62 -17.25 5.51
CA ARG A 745 17.30 -15.93 4.92
C ARG A 745 18.61 -15.12 4.88
N GLY A 746 19.38 -15.25 3.80
CA GLY A 746 20.58 -14.45 3.55
C GLY A 746 21.80 -14.77 4.44
N SER A 747 22.78 -15.48 3.88
CA SER A 747 24.21 -15.42 4.23
C SER A 747 24.76 -15.98 5.56
N SER A 748 23.98 -16.62 6.43
CA SER A 748 24.57 -17.39 7.55
C SER A 748 24.20 -18.87 7.54
N SER A 749 25.21 -19.73 7.48
CA SER A 749 25.07 -21.17 7.69
C SER A 749 24.45 -21.44 9.07
N PRO A 750 23.55 -22.43 9.23
CA PRO A 750 22.96 -22.75 10.53
C PRO A 750 24.02 -22.96 11.61
N CYS A 751 23.84 -22.32 12.77
CA CYS A 751 24.84 -22.34 13.83
C CYS A 751 25.00 -23.76 14.42
N THR A 752 26.07 -24.43 13.99
CA THR A 752 26.40 -25.81 14.40
C THR A 752 26.53 -25.96 15.92
N SER A 753 27.01 -24.93 16.62
CA SER A 753 27.08 -24.92 18.10
C SER A 753 25.70 -24.96 18.75
N CYS A 754 24.70 -24.25 18.21
CA CYS A 754 23.34 -24.25 18.76
C CYS A 754 22.57 -25.51 18.38
N ILE A 755 22.72 -25.99 17.14
CA ILE A 755 22.09 -27.24 16.69
C ILE A 755 22.67 -28.45 17.43
N GLY A 756 23.99 -28.54 17.57
CA GLY A 756 24.65 -29.62 18.32
C GLY A 756 24.26 -29.61 19.81
N ARG A 757 24.09 -28.42 20.41
CA ARG A 757 23.55 -28.29 21.78
C ARG A 757 22.13 -28.82 21.90
N LEU A 758 21.24 -28.39 21.00
CA LEU A 758 19.85 -28.86 20.93
C LEU A 758 19.77 -30.38 20.76
N GLN A 759 20.54 -30.94 19.81
CA GLN A 759 20.64 -32.38 19.58
C GLN A 759 21.11 -33.13 20.83
N LYS A 760 22.12 -32.61 21.54
CA LYS A 760 22.59 -33.20 22.80
C LYS A 760 21.51 -33.14 23.90
N GLN A 761 20.88 -31.98 24.11
CA GLN A 761 19.83 -31.86 25.12
C GLN A 761 18.65 -32.80 24.84
N LEU A 762 18.22 -32.93 23.57
CA LEU A 762 17.18 -33.87 23.17
C LEU A 762 17.60 -35.34 23.39
N ALA A 763 18.83 -35.72 23.03
CA ALA A 763 19.33 -37.09 23.21
C ALA A 763 19.57 -37.46 24.69
N ASP A 764 19.92 -36.49 25.53
CA ASP A 764 20.00 -36.67 26.99
C ASP A 764 18.60 -36.77 27.61
N TRP A 765 17.61 -36.03 27.10
CA TRP A 765 16.20 -36.13 27.51
C TRP A 765 15.53 -37.45 27.10
N GLU A 766 15.76 -37.93 25.86
CA GLU A 766 15.21 -39.20 25.36
C GLU A 766 15.55 -40.38 26.29
N LYS A 767 16.74 -40.34 26.91
CA LYS A 767 17.21 -41.35 27.87
C LYS A 767 16.66 -41.17 29.28
N ARG A 768 16.42 -39.94 29.73
CA ARG A 768 16.05 -39.64 31.13
C ARG A 768 14.55 -39.58 31.38
N SER A 769 13.74 -39.20 30.39
CA SER A 769 12.30 -39.00 30.56
C SER A 769 11.53 -39.25 29.24
N PRO A 770 11.53 -40.49 28.73
CA PRO A 770 10.91 -40.83 27.44
C PRO A 770 9.41 -40.54 27.39
N ASP A 771 8.71 -40.62 28.53
CA ASP A 771 7.26 -40.41 28.62
C ASP A 771 6.87 -38.93 28.81
N HIS A 772 7.82 -37.99 28.69
CA HIS A 772 7.55 -36.55 28.69
C HIS A 772 6.59 -36.17 27.54
N LEU A 773 5.60 -35.33 27.82
CA LEU A 773 4.56 -34.98 26.86
C LEU A 773 4.91 -33.70 26.07
N LEU A 774 5.19 -33.86 24.78
CA LEU A 774 5.27 -32.76 23.82
C LEU A 774 3.87 -32.23 23.54
N THR A 775 3.68 -30.91 23.55
CA THR A 775 2.42 -30.29 23.13
C THR A 775 2.54 -29.86 21.66
N ILE A 776 1.62 -30.30 20.81
CA ILE A 776 1.62 -30.05 19.37
C ILE A 776 0.34 -29.33 18.94
N LEU A 777 0.52 -28.23 18.21
CA LEU A 777 -0.53 -27.59 17.42
C LEU A 777 -0.46 -28.13 15.99
N PHE A 778 -1.52 -28.83 15.56
CA PHE A 778 -1.66 -29.26 14.17
C PHE A 778 -2.41 -28.20 13.36
N THR A 779 -1.86 -27.78 12.23
CA THR A 779 -2.64 -27.03 11.23
C THR A 779 -3.36 -27.99 10.28
N SER A 780 -4.22 -27.46 9.42
CA SER A 780 -4.87 -28.17 8.30
C SER A 780 -3.89 -28.61 7.21
N THR A 781 -2.78 -27.91 7.08
CA THR A 781 -1.67 -28.28 6.18
C THR A 781 -0.70 -29.25 6.87
N LYS A 782 0.35 -29.67 6.16
CA LYS A 782 1.49 -30.42 6.72
C LYS A 782 2.31 -29.63 7.77
N THR A 783 1.93 -28.40 8.10
CA THR A 783 2.62 -27.55 9.09
C THR A 783 2.19 -27.88 10.51
N CYS A 784 3.16 -28.00 11.41
CA CYS A 784 3.00 -28.24 12.83
C CYS A 784 3.79 -27.20 13.65
N PHE A 785 3.30 -26.90 14.86
CA PHE A 785 4.13 -26.31 15.91
C PHE A 785 4.24 -27.28 17.07
N ILE A 786 5.43 -27.39 17.63
CA ILE A 786 5.73 -28.30 18.73
C ILE A 786 6.39 -27.49 19.83
N GLU A 787 5.81 -27.51 21.02
CA GLU A 787 6.46 -27.02 22.24
C GLU A 787 7.09 -28.18 22.99
N PHE A 788 8.35 -27.98 23.37
CA PHE A 788 9.10 -28.84 24.28
C PHE A 788 9.66 -27.97 25.41
N GLN A 789 9.11 -28.13 26.61
CA GLN A 789 9.43 -27.34 27.80
C GLN A 789 10.06 -28.26 28.86
N PHE A 790 11.24 -27.91 29.35
CA PHE A 790 11.97 -28.76 30.30
C PHE A 790 12.88 -27.98 31.25
N ILE A 791 13.19 -28.60 32.39
CA ILE A 791 14.21 -28.12 33.33
C ILE A 791 15.56 -28.77 32.95
N ASP A 792 16.65 -27.99 32.84
CA ASP A 792 17.94 -28.50 32.35
C ASP A 792 18.47 -29.64 33.25
N PRO A 793 18.68 -30.86 32.72
CA PRO A 793 19.12 -32.00 33.52
C PRO A 793 20.55 -31.88 34.08
N GLY A 794 21.30 -30.85 33.65
CA GLY A 794 22.66 -30.56 34.12
C GLY A 794 22.71 -29.71 35.39
N ASP A 795 21.77 -28.78 35.59
CA ASP A 795 21.71 -27.92 36.78
C ASP A 795 20.48 -28.17 37.68
N GLY A 796 19.40 -28.74 37.12
CA GLY A 796 18.16 -29.07 37.81
C GLY A 796 17.26 -27.88 38.14
N VAL A 797 17.50 -26.70 37.56
CA VAL A 797 16.75 -25.47 37.90
C VAL A 797 16.50 -24.52 36.71
N SER A 798 17.32 -24.54 35.66
CA SER A 798 17.16 -23.70 34.46
C SER A 798 15.99 -24.18 33.60
N GLU A 799 15.06 -23.30 33.22
CA GLU A 799 13.93 -23.66 32.36
C GLU A 799 14.22 -23.30 30.89
N TRP A 800 14.03 -24.29 30.01
CA TRP A 800 14.14 -24.16 28.56
C TRP A 800 12.81 -24.44 27.90
N THR A 801 12.36 -23.54 27.04
CA THR A 801 11.22 -23.80 26.13
C THR A 801 11.69 -23.69 24.69
N TYR A 802 11.56 -24.79 23.96
CA TYR A 802 11.80 -24.86 22.53
C TYR A 802 10.47 -24.92 21.79
N TRP A 803 10.33 -24.08 20.78
CA TRP A 803 9.24 -24.14 19.83
C TRP A 803 9.78 -24.45 18.43
N PHE A 804 9.26 -25.50 17.82
CA PHE A 804 9.62 -25.94 16.48
C PHE A 804 8.48 -25.65 15.52
N LEU A 805 8.73 -24.86 14.48
CA LEU A 805 7.89 -24.81 13.28
C LEU A 805 8.40 -25.89 12.31
N CYS A 806 7.52 -26.83 11.98
CA CYS A 806 7.87 -28.03 11.22
C CYS A 806 6.90 -28.32 10.07
N HIS A 807 7.40 -28.93 9.00
CA HIS A 807 6.58 -29.67 8.04
C HIS A 807 6.73 -31.18 8.27
N ILE A 808 5.62 -31.86 8.49
CA ILE A 808 5.54 -33.32 8.69
C ILE A 808 4.93 -34.02 7.49
N SER A 809 5.38 -35.25 7.19
CA SER A 809 4.73 -36.04 6.15
C SER A 809 3.32 -36.45 6.59
N GLU A 810 2.46 -36.78 5.62
CA GLU A 810 1.10 -37.23 5.93
C GLU A 810 1.09 -38.58 6.66
N LYS A 811 2.11 -39.41 6.43
CA LYS A 811 2.32 -40.69 7.14
C LYS A 811 2.66 -40.44 8.61
N ASP A 812 3.60 -39.54 8.88
CA ASP A 812 4.00 -39.20 10.26
C ASP A 812 2.83 -38.53 10.97
N ARG A 813 2.12 -37.62 10.29
CA ARG A 813 0.90 -36.99 10.81
C ARG A 813 -0.13 -38.02 11.26
N ARG A 814 -0.46 -39.01 10.42
CA ARG A 814 -1.42 -40.08 10.79
C ARG A 814 -0.94 -40.93 11.97
N GLN A 815 0.37 -41.10 12.17
CA GLN A 815 0.92 -41.77 13.35
C GLN A 815 0.77 -40.92 14.62
N LEU A 816 1.01 -39.60 14.53
CA LEU A 816 0.88 -38.67 15.66
C LEU A 816 -0.57 -38.29 15.99
N GLU A 817 -1.48 -38.39 15.02
CA GLU A 817 -2.92 -38.14 15.22
C GLU A 817 -3.70 -39.37 15.69
N SER A 818 -3.11 -40.57 15.63
CA SER A 818 -3.74 -41.83 16.07
C SER A 818 -3.91 -41.86 17.60
N PRO A 819 -5.10 -42.18 18.13
CA PRO A 819 -5.30 -42.35 19.57
C PRO A 819 -4.60 -43.59 20.13
N THR A 820 -4.07 -44.47 19.28
CA THR A 820 -3.48 -45.77 19.66
C THR A 820 -1.95 -45.74 19.61
N ILE A 821 -1.31 -44.88 20.42
CA ILE A 821 0.14 -44.96 20.66
C ILE A 821 0.43 -46.05 21.70
N SER A 822 0.27 -47.32 21.29
CA SER A 822 0.95 -48.46 21.91
C SER A 822 2.08 -48.90 20.97
N VAL A 823 3.28 -48.37 21.19
CA VAL A 823 4.45 -48.67 20.34
C VAL A 823 4.93 -50.09 20.58
N THR A 824 4.49 -51.04 19.75
CA THR A 824 5.21 -52.30 19.54
C THR A 824 6.37 -52.08 18.55
N ARG A 825 7.48 -52.80 18.80
CA ARG A 825 8.77 -52.62 18.13
C ARG A 825 8.76 -53.04 16.66
N SER A 826 9.80 -52.57 15.95
CA SER A 826 10.15 -52.83 14.55
C SER A 826 9.29 -52.02 13.55
N SER A 827 9.84 -51.41 12.51
CA SER A 827 11.20 -51.49 11.94
C SER A 827 11.52 -50.23 11.11
N LEU A 828 12.82 -49.92 10.93
CA LEU A 828 13.46 -49.51 9.65
C LEU A 828 14.87 -48.94 9.88
N ARG A 829 15.74 -49.15 8.88
CA ARG A 829 17.20 -48.95 8.95
C ARG A 829 17.61 -47.48 8.76
N PHE A 830 18.78 -47.15 9.29
CA PHE A 830 19.49 -45.90 8.98
C PHE A 830 20.20 -45.99 7.63
N VAL A 831 20.15 -44.92 6.85
CA VAL A 831 21.15 -44.53 5.85
C VAL A 831 21.39 -43.03 6.09
N PHE A 832 22.67 -42.62 6.11
CA PHE A 832 23.10 -41.26 6.43
C PHE A 832 22.95 -40.31 5.25
#